data_AF-A0A368LD09-F1
#
_entry.id   AF-A0A368LD09-F1
#
_cell.length_a   1.000
_cell.length_b   1.000
_cell.length_c   1.000
_cell.angle_alpha   90.00
_cell.angle_beta   90.00
_cell.angle_gamma   90.00
#
_symmetry.space_group_name_H-M   'P 1'
#
loop_
_entity.id
_entity.type
_entity.pdbx_description
1 polymer ?
#
loop_
_entity_poly.entity_id
_entity_poly.type
_entity_poly.pdbx_seq_one_letter_code
_entity_poly.pdbx_strand_id
1 'polypeptide(L)'
;MTSDPETEPEPDFEHADIDPGNIAGFAERLLERDWSDEDFEIDGVQVQTSSGIWVVMLGAYVPPEGEATAQAQDDVSAALTWVEDARQSAQRAWGEPMVREPQVSGDDNAPEGVVDMLLLTLGLESAELWDRGARFVAMLTGWQGEPGESSLVQAMLVLPREIAMGGLTATLPDDATQQELLMHGETLGELHRRAVIMSTLFGGGEARLHGAPMLATRCNLQSRTGETTVWIFTDDGRALLLIRHPDVTLDDGTDEGELAASRRLLDGVPDDLLACIAAAGERPDGAVAQHALEFGLLGDAPVPRITGAFWFDGTTWRVTRGLLEIAIRDGLGMDDFGFRSTVRQPFRLGGTFDADVLSPHGDSDEEVAERAQVERLFAACPYPPGPRPENDRLLGYAVPHSGRRGAIVDDIERVCEQWWTHSDDDAGWNDLMFNVGGRTLDGDGGRTLTAILAESEQWYLDEFAAWSEGLFAVMNERWGDAFHMGVRDRSGAVRRTPATRVMRAAGFDEAPGWWVNGHAVMLLAGAASERSIGVPSVMLLIARADAVLDPMDGTTTWALRGRARVLGSLAGRENEPISWNGPALVGSDIVPDATRGGIRTEFATWAWHFTHDRRGVLLSCTNEFAPDLTADDAYERNAELFDGVPEDLLSLVLDRDPGGLYDVVRRSEETENEKAEGGALAAAQSVPVVTGVYWSDGTDWRASDGLLRRARATATDGDPNGNPLAWITSADTGLKALTEVLFAGDGFDDDVFADASYTDFVFGRPVDPDAVKAAKDAVPRVLDAPRVGSLNDLLDVVSSGPGNRFLLDAALSNPDPRSRREIALWLLEEGADPSTQLSFLTPVNLLLENRTLDAGDAVLLRRLVASGAAVASTTFGATAGGHALVQLCDLDVDEAELEPLYAAILDGLRPQTKPEEEPSSGGDETGDRELMQMIDDTLPPEEFSRLRAQAEDAAVDSAEATREASAPAEPLLDVHAPALRDGRSVLDYVSEGSFPHDRSRAGLLSLLAELAS
;
A
#
# COMPACT_ATOMS: atom_id res chain seq x y z
N MET A 1 10.94 29.24 -36.46
CA MET A 1 10.40 30.56 -36.86
C MET A 1 9.99 31.26 -35.58
N THR A 2 10.28 32.56 -35.44
CA THR A 2 9.99 33.36 -34.25
C THR A 2 8.47 33.47 -34.03
N SER A 3 7.97 32.95 -32.91
CA SER A 3 6.58 33.10 -32.47
C SER A 3 6.46 34.34 -31.57
N ASP A 4 5.57 35.25 -31.95
CA ASP A 4 5.08 36.33 -31.08
C ASP A 4 4.37 35.73 -29.85
N PRO A 5 4.53 36.30 -28.65
CA PRO A 5 3.66 36.05 -27.52
C PRO A 5 2.48 37.06 -27.56
N GLU A 6 1.30 36.66 -27.05
CA GLU A 6 0.05 37.45 -26.95
C GLU A 6 -0.91 37.40 -28.15
N THR A 7 -1.45 36.21 -28.43
CA THR A 7 -2.82 36.10 -28.96
C THR A 7 -3.58 35.18 -27.99
N GLU A 8 -4.55 35.73 -27.26
CA GLU A 8 -5.57 34.92 -26.57
C GLU A 8 -6.20 33.97 -27.61
N PRO A 9 -6.51 32.70 -27.28
CA PRO A 9 -7.10 31.79 -28.25
C PRO A 9 -8.48 32.31 -28.66
N GLU A 10 -8.56 32.88 -29.86
CA GLU A 10 -9.85 33.13 -30.52
C GLU A 10 -10.54 31.76 -30.73
N PRO A 11 -11.88 31.68 -30.63
CA PRO A 11 -12.59 30.45 -30.95
C PRO A 11 -12.26 30.09 -32.41
N ASP A 12 -11.58 28.97 -32.62
CA ASP A 12 -11.25 28.46 -33.96
C ASP A 12 -11.78 27.03 -34.08
N PHE A 13 -12.56 26.79 -35.12
CA PHE A 13 -12.93 25.44 -35.52
C PHE A 13 -11.91 24.98 -36.55
N GLU A 14 -10.91 24.24 -36.08
CA GLU A 14 -9.89 23.66 -36.93
C GLU A 14 -10.40 22.35 -37.53
N HIS A 15 -10.29 22.20 -38.86
CA HIS A 15 -10.65 20.97 -39.55
C HIS A 15 -9.62 20.61 -40.62
N ALA A 16 -9.55 19.32 -40.95
CA ALA A 16 -8.70 18.86 -42.03
C ALA A 16 -9.16 19.45 -43.37
N ASP A 17 -8.24 19.66 -44.32
CA ASP A 17 -8.56 20.09 -45.69
C ASP A 17 -9.14 18.93 -46.53
N ILE A 18 -10.22 18.32 -46.01
CA ILE A 18 -10.95 17.21 -46.62
C ILE A 18 -12.38 17.64 -46.82
N ASP A 19 -12.98 17.38 -47.98
CA ASP A 19 -14.43 17.57 -48.14
C ASP A 19 -15.19 16.62 -47.19
N PRO A 20 -16.00 17.11 -46.23
CA PRO A 20 -16.72 16.27 -45.27
C PRO A 20 -17.76 15.39 -46.00
N GLY A 21 -18.22 15.81 -47.19
CA GLY A 21 -19.04 14.99 -48.07
C GLY A 21 -18.32 13.79 -48.69
N ASN A 22 -16.99 13.69 -48.59
CA ASN A 22 -16.15 12.67 -49.24
C ASN A 22 -15.15 11.97 -48.28
N ILE A 23 -15.45 11.91 -46.99
CA ILE A 23 -14.61 11.20 -45.99
C ILE A 23 -14.38 9.74 -46.38
N ALA A 24 -15.42 9.05 -46.86
CA ALA A 24 -15.28 7.67 -47.29
C ALA A 24 -14.29 7.51 -48.45
N GLY A 25 -14.29 8.44 -49.41
CA GLY A 25 -13.35 8.42 -50.53
C GLY A 25 -11.91 8.65 -50.08
N PHE A 26 -11.69 9.52 -49.08
CA PHE A 26 -10.37 9.72 -48.47
C PHE A 26 -9.88 8.46 -47.75
N ALA A 27 -10.72 7.83 -46.92
CA ALA A 27 -10.38 6.61 -46.21
C ALA A 27 -10.08 5.43 -47.15
N GLU A 28 -10.78 5.29 -48.29
CA GLU A 28 -10.46 4.23 -49.27
C GLU A 28 -9.07 4.44 -49.89
N ARG A 29 -8.67 5.69 -50.18
CA ARG A 29 -7.29 5.98 -50.64
C ARG A 29 -6.26 5.69 -49.55
N LEU A 30 -6.60 5.97 -48.31
CA LEU A 30 -5.77 5.62 -47.15
C LEU A 30 -5.59 4.09 -47.06
N LEU A 31 -6.67 3.32 -47.19
CA LEU A 31 -6.64 1.85 -47.16
C LEU A 31 -5.81 1.21 -48.30
N GLU A 32 -5.66 1.88 -49.45
CA GLU A 32 -4.84 1.40 -50.58
C GLU A 32 -3.32 1.51 -50.33
N ARG A 33 -2.88 2.22 -49.29
CA ARG A 33 -1.45 2.41 -48.98
C ARG A 33 -0.80 1.19 -48.30
N ASP A 34 0.52 1.15 -48.41
CA ASP A 34 1.37 0.21 -47.67
C ASP A 34 1.29 0.52 -46.18
N TRP A 35 1.07 -0.51 -45.35
CA TRP A 35 0.91 -0.36 -43.90
C TRP A 35 2.23 -0.06 -43.18
N SER A 36 3.36 -0.21 -43.87
CA SER A 36 4.70 0.01 -43.34
C SER A 36 5.17 1.47 -43.43
N ASP A 37 4.36 2.37 -43.98
CA ASP A 37 4.66 3.81 -44.02
C ASP A 37 4.52 4.42 -42.60
N GLU A 38 5.61 4.96 -42.06
CA GLU A 38 5.61 5.78 -40.83
C GLU A 38 5.36 7.25 -41.21
N ASP A 39 4.45 7.91 -40.50
CA ASP A 39 4.09 9.33 -40.58
C ASP A 39 4.15 9.94 -41.99
N PHE A 40 2.99 9.98 -42.66
CA PHE A 40 2.89 10.45 -44.04
C PHE A 40 1.74 11.41 -44.27
N GLU A 41 1.84 12.16 -45.36
CA GLU A 41 0.82 13.09 -45.79
C GLU A 41 0.04 12.53 -46.98
N ILE A 42 -1.28 12.66 -46.95
CA ILE A 42 -2.17 12.33 -48.07
C ILE A 42 -3.19 13.45 -48.26
N ASP A 43 -3.29 13.96 -49.49
CA ASP A 43 -4.20 15.05 -49.86
C ASP A 43 -4.08 16.31 -48.96
N GLY A 44 -2.89 16.62 -48.44
CA GLY A 44 -2.67 17.77 -47.54
C GLY A 44 -2.90 17.48 -46.06
N VAL A 45 -3.29 16.25 -45.71
CA VAL A 45 -3.64 15.83 -44.35
C VAL A 45 -2.55 14.94 -43.77
N GLN A 46 -2.10 15.26 -42.56
CA GLN A 46 -1.12 14.47 -41.84
C GLN A 46 -1.78 13.24 -41.22
N VAL A 47 -1.18 12.07 -41.45
CA VAL A 47 -1.57 10.81 -40.83
C VAL A 47 -0.51 10.44 -39.80
N GLN A 48 -0.92 10.38 -38.53
CA GLN A 48 -0.03 9.97 -37.44
C GLN A 48 -0.08 8.46 -37.30
N THR A 49 1.08 7.85 -37.09
CA THR A 49 1.21 6.40 -36.92
C THR A 49 1.66 6.07 -35.50
N SER A 50 0.90 5.23 -34.79
CA SER A 50 1.24 4.79 -33.43
C SER A 50 0.80 3.34 -33.22
N SER A 51 1.74 2.47 -32.82
CA SER A 51 1.48 1.06 -32.51
C SER A 51 0.67 0.30 -33.57
N GLY A 52 0.93 0.60 -34.85
CA GLY A 52 0.22 -0.01 -35.97
C GLY A 52 -1.23 0.47 -36.12
N ILE A 53 -1.54 1.69 -35.68
CA ILE A 53 -2.82 2.39 -35.87
C ILE A 53 -2.52 3.70 -36.60
N TRP A 54 -3.36 4.06 -37.55
CA TRP A 54 -3.29 5.34 -38.24
C TRP A 54 -4.37 6.27 -37.72
N VAL A 55 -3.95 7.45 -37.27
CA VAL A 55 -4.82 8.47 -36.67
C VAL A 55 -4.86 9.69 -37.58
N VAL A 56 -6.08 10.13 -37.88
CA VAL A 56 -6.36 11.33 -38.67
C VAL A 56 -7.32 12.21 -37.90
N MET A 57 -6.87 13.40 -37.48
CA MET A 57 -7.74 14.41 -36.90
C MET A 57 -8.58 15.04 -38.00
N LEU A 58 -9.91 14.90 -37.94
CA LEU A 58 -10.82 15.42 -38.96
C LEU A 58 -11.35 16.81 -38.61
N GLY A 59 -11.61 17.07 -37.34
CA GLY A 59 -12.03 18.38 -36.85
C GLY A 59 -11.97 18.49 -35.33
N ALA A 60 -11.68 19.69 -34.84
CA ALA A 60 -11.67 20.02 -33.42
C ALA A 60 -12.22 21.44 -33.21
N TYR A 61 -13.09 21.59 -32.23
CA TYR A 61 -13.54 22.89 -31.73
C TYR A 61 -13.11 23.04 -30.28
N VAL A 62 -12.47 24.17 -29.97
CA VAL A 62 -12.05 24.54 -28.61
C VAL A 62 -12.85 25.78 -28.17
N PRO A 63 -13.56 25.74 -27.04
CA PRO A 63 -14.31 26.89 -26.54
C PRO A 63 -13.36 28.01 -26.06
N PRO A 64 -13.73 29.29 -26.21
CA PRO A 64 -12.91 30.41 -25.76
C PRO A 64 -12.96 30.58 -24.23
N GLU A 65 -11.89 31.08 -23.63
CA GLU A 65 -11.87 31.42 -22.19
C GLU A 65 -12.78 32.65 -21.91
N GLY A 66 -13.94 32.45 -21.28
CA GLY A 66 -14.84 33.53 -20.84
C GLY A 66 -16.30 33.41 -21.31
N GLU A 67 -17.04 34.52 -21.35
CA GLU A 67 -18.46 34.53 -21.77
C GLU A 67 -18.62 34.22 -23.27
N ALA A 68 -19.50 33.26 -23.60
CA ALA A 68 -19.77 32.83 -24.98
C ALA A 68 -20.18 34.01 -25.88
N THR A 69 -19.44 34.21 -26.97
CA THR A 69 -19.72 35.24 -27.99
C THR A 69 -20.64 34.71 -29.10
N ALA A 70 -21.26 35.60 -29.88
CA ALA A 70 -22.06 35.20 -31.03
C ALA A 70 -21.23 34.45 -32.10
N GLN A 71 -19.93 34.77 -32.19
CA GLN A 71 -18.98 34.08 -33.07
C GLN A 71 -18.77 32.62 -32.63
N ALA A 72 -18.55 32.40 -31.34
CA ALA A 72 -18.42 31.05 -30.78
C ALA A 72 -19.65 30.16 -31.07
N GLN A 73 -20.85 30.74 -31.11
CA GLN A 73 -22.07 30.00 -31.42
C GLN A 73 -22.22 29.65 -32.91
N ASP A 74 -21.73 30.51 -33.81
CA ASP A 74 -21.63 30.24 -35.24
C ASP A 74 -20.57 29.15 -35.51
N ASP A 75 -19.44 29.18 -34.80
CA ASP A 75 -18.35 28.20 -34.93
C ASP A 75 -18.76 26.81 -34.42
N VAL A 76 -19.47 26.73 -33.28
CA VAL A 76 -20.08 25.47 -32.81
C VAL A 76 -21.07 24.92 -33.84
N SER A 77 -21.88 25.78 -34.45
CA SER A 77 -22.84 25.36 -35.47
C SER A 77 -22.16 24.84 -36.74
N ALA A 78 -21.04 25.46 -37.14
CA ALA A 78 -20.21 25.00 -38.25
C ALA A 78 -19.55 23.66 -37.93
N ALA A 79 -19.00 23.51 -36.72
CA ALA A 79 -18.39 22.27 -36.25
C ALA A 79 -19.37 21.10 -36.23
N LEU A 80 -20.58 21.31 -35.70
CA LEU A 80 -21.64 20.30 -35.68
C LEU A 80 -22.09 19.90 -37.09
N THR A 81 -22.19 20.87 -38.00
CA THR A 81 -22.55 20.61 -39.41
C THR A 81 -21.47 19.76 -40.09
N TRP A 82 -20.20 20.11 -39.89
CA TRP A 82 -19.05 19.37 -40.42
C TRP A 82 -19.05 17.92 -39.94
N VAL A 83 -19.14 17.74 -38.62
CA VAL A 83 -19.12 16.44 -37.96
C VAL A 83 -20.24 15.52 -38.49
N GLU A 84 -21.44 16.07 -38.64
CA GLU A 84 -22.59 15.33 -39.14
C GLU A 84 -22.47 15.00 -40.63
N ASP A 85 -21.98 15.93 -41.45
CA ASP A 85 -21.75 15.69 -42.89
C ASP A 85 -20.70 14.58 -43.11
N ALA A 86 -19.63 14.57 -42.30
CA ALA A 86 -18.60 13.54 -42.29
C ALA A 86 -19.16 12.15 -41.95
N ARG A 87 -19.93 12.05 -40.85
CA ARG A 87 -20.60 10.80 -40.43
C ARG A 87 -21.57 10.29 -41.48
N GLN A 88 -22.44 11.16 -42.00
CA GLN A 88 -23.39 10.78 -43.03
C GLN A 88 -22.71 10.39 -44.34
N SER A 89 -21.55 10.97 -44.69
CA SER A 89 -20.77 10.55 -45.86
C SER A 89 -20.31 9.09 -45.73
N ALA A 90 -19.72 8.74 -44.58
CA ALA A 90 -19.30 7.37 -44.27
C ALA A 90 -20.48 6.39 -44.29
N GLN A 91 -21.60 6.74 -43.63
CA GLN A 91 -22.79 5.88 -43.57
C GLN A 91 -23.44 5.67 -44.95
N ARG A 92 -23.51 6.70 -45.79
CA ARG A 92 -24.04 6.57 -47.17
C ARG A 92 -23.17 5.68 -48.05
N ALA A 93 -21.85 5.68 -47.84
CA ALA A 93 -20.91 4.92 -48.65
C ALA A 93 -20.77 3.46 -48.18
N TRP A 94 -20.71 3.24 -46.86
CA TRP A 94 -20.37 1.93 -46.27
C TRP A 94 -21.53 1.25 -45.53
N GLY A 95 -22.66 1.93 -45.36
CA GLY A 95 -23.81 1.43 -44.61
C GLY A 95 -23.76 1.77 -43.11
N GLU A 96 -24.66 1.17 -42.34
CA GLU A 96 -24.74 1.38 -40.89
C GLU A 96 -23.45 0.95 -40.18
N PRO A 97 -22.87 1.79 -39.30
CA PRO A 97 -21.71 1.41 -38.51
C PRO A 97 -22.07 0.40 -37.42
N MET A 98 -21.06 -0.32 -36.96
CA MET A 98 -21.08 -0.96 -35.65
C MET A 98 -20.75 0.09 -34.60
N VAL A 99 -21.68 0.37 -33.70
CA VAL A 99 -21.44 1.28 -32.56
C VAL A 99 -20.74 0.49 -31.46
N ARG A 100 -19.60 1.00 -30.97
CA ARG A 100 -18.86 0.46 -29.84
C ARG A 100 -18.87 1.48 -28.70
N GLU A 101 -19.44 1.07 -27.56
CA GLU A 101 -19.36 1.79 -26.29
C GLU A 101 -18.11 1.30 -25.53
N PRO A 102 -17.48 2.14 -24.68
CA PRO A 102 -16.27 1.75 -23.96
C PRO A 102 -16.58 0.58 -23.02
N GLN A 103 -15.83 -0.51 -23.17
CA GLN A 103 -15.88 -1.66 -22.27
C GLN A 103 -14.72 -1.60 -21.27
N VAL A 104 -15.04 -1.81 -20.00
CA VAL A 104 -14.07 -1.86 -18.88
C VAL A 104 -14.17 -3.19 -18.15
N SER A 105 -13.06 -3.64 -17.57
CA SER A 105 -12.98 -4.88 -16.81
C SER A 105 -12.13 -4.71 -15.55
N GLY A 106 -12.46 -5.49 -14.50
CA GLY A 106 -11.79 -5.46 -13.20
C GLY A 106 -12.21 -4.29 -12.30
N ASP A 107 -11.75 -4.33 -11.04
CA ASP A 107 -12.08 -3.32 -10.02
C ASP A 107 -11.54 -1.92 -10.36
N ASP A 108 -10.46 -1.85 -11.14
CA ASP A 108 -9.84 -0.59 -11.60
C ASP A 108 -10.50 0.02 -12.84
N ASN A 109 -11.59 -0.58 -13.35
CA ASN A 109 -12.25 -0.16 -14.59
C ASN A 109 -11.29 -0.02 -15.79
N ALA A 110 -10.36 -0.96 -15.95
CA ALA A 110 -9.37 -0.92 -17.02
C ALA A 110 -10.01 -1.17 -18.40
N PRO A 111 -9.62 -0.44 -19.47
CA PRO A 111 -10.18 -0.62 -20.81
C PRO A 111 -9.90 -2.02 -21.39
N GLU A 112 -10.90 -2.66 -22.00
CA GLU A 112 -10.74 -4.00 -22.58
C GLU A 112 -9.93 -4.00 -23.90
N GLY A 113 -9.89 -2.88 -24.63
CA GLY A 113 -9.20 -2.77 -25.92
C GLY A 113 -8.76 -1.35 -26.26
N VAL A 114 -8.03 -1.20 -27.37
CA VAL A 114 -7.46 0.10 -27.79
C VAL A 114 -8.54 1.15 -28.05
N VAL A 115 -9.66 0.74 -28.66
CA VAL A 115 -10.79 1.66 -28.91
C VAL A 115 -11.40 2.13 -27.58
N ASP A 116 -11.49 1.25 -26.59
CA ASP A 116 -12.05 1.57 -25.27
C ASP A 116 -11.12 2.53 -24.51
N MET A 117 -9.81 2.29 -24.57
CA MET A 117 -8.80 3.21 -24.03
C MET A 117 -8.94 4.61 -24.64
N LEU A 118 -9.04 4.71 -25.96
CA LEU A 118 -9.20 6.00 -26.65
C LEU A 118 -10.51 6.69 -26.29
N LEU A 119 -11.62 5.96 -26.19
CA LEU A 119 -12.91 6.51 -25.77
C LEU A 119 -12.84 7.06 -24.33
N LEU A 120 -12.28 6.30 -23.39
CA LEU A 120 -12.13 6.74 -21.99
C LEU A 120 -11.18 7.92 -21.86
N THR A 121 -10.04 7.89 -22.56
CA THR A 121 -9.02 8.95 -22.50
C THR A 121 -9.56 10.27 -23.06
N LEU A 122 -10.40 10.20 -24.10
CA LEU A 122 -11.00 11.38 -24.73
C LEU A 122 -12.36 11.76 -24.12
N GLY A 123 -12.88 11.02 -23.14
CA GLY A 123 -14.19 11.26 -22.53
C GLY A 123 -15.37 11.07 -23.49
N LEU A 124 -15.24 10.17 -24.47
CA LEU A 124 -16.24 9.95 -25.53
C LEU A 124 -17.16 8.77 -25.21
N GLU A 125 -18.45 8.92 -25.50
CA GLU A 125 -19.47 7.91 -25.20
C GLU A 125 -19.40 6.68 -26.13
N SER A 126 -19.03 6.85 -27.39
CA SER A 126 -18.98 5.74 -28.36
C SER A 126 -18.14 6.04 -29.59
N ALA A 127 -17.78 4.98 -30.32
CA ALA A 127 -17.13 5.01 -31.62
C ALA A 127 -18.00 4.32 -32.68
N GLU A 128 -17.95 4.82 -33.93
CA GLU A 128 -18.59 4.21 -35.10
C GLU A 128 -17.56 3.43 -35.93
N LEU A 129 -17.75 2.11 -36.09
CA LEU A 129 -16.79 1.23 -36.76
C LEU A 129 -17.36 0.62 -38.04
N TRP A 130 -16.57 0.65 -39.12
CA TRP A 130 -16.86 -0.02 -40.40
C TRP A 130 -15.81 -1.08 -40.74
N ASP A 131 -16.27 -2.32 -40.97
CA ASP A 131 -15.42 -3.44 -41.36
C ASP A 131 -15.01 -3.35 -42.85
N ARG A 132 -13.70 -3.30 -43.09
CA ARG A 132 -13.08 -3.26 -44.43
C ARG A 132 -12.24 -4.51 -44.71
N GLY A 133 -12.55 -5.63 -44.07
CA GLY A 133 -11.89 -6.92 -44.22
C GLY A 133 -10.77 -7.12 -43.21
N ALA A 134 -9.52 -6.87 -43.64
CA ALA A 134 -8.35 -6.97 -42.77
C ALA A 134 -8.19 -5.77 -41.81
N ARG A 135 -9.01 -4.73 -41.98
CA ARG A 135 -8.93 -3.46 -41.24
C ARG A 135 -10.31 -2.94 -40.90
N PHE A 136 -10.38 -2.11 -39.88
CA PHE A 136 -11.53 -1.28 -39.54
C PHE A 136 -11.19 0.20 -39.78
N VAL A 137 -12.20 0.94 -40.17
CA VAL A 137 -12.19 2.41 -40.06
C VAL A 137 -13.12 2.75 -38.90
N ALA A 138 -12.58 3.40 -37.87
CA ALA A 138 -13.35 3.87 -36.73
C ALA A 138 -13.44 5.40 -36.76
N MET A 139 -14.61 5.95 -36.46
CA MET A 139 -14.82 7.37 -36.30
C MET A 139 -15.20 7.67 -34.85
N LEU A 140 -14.35 8.44 -34.20
CA LEU A 140 -14.53 8.94 -32.85
C LEU A 140 -15.12 10.33 -32.98
N THR A 141 -16.25 10.60 -32.32
CA THR A 141 -16.92 11.89 -32.40
C THR A 141 -17.62 12.17 -31.09
N GLY A 142 -17.32 13.30 -30.46
CA GLY A 142 -18.08 13.75 -29.30
C GLY A 142 -17.45 14.91 -28.56
N TRP A 143 -18.20 15.40 -27.58
CA TRP A 143 -17.75 16.42 -26.64
C TRP A 143 -16.97 15.74 -25.51
N GLN A 144 -15.88 16.36 -25.06
CA GLN A 144 -15.10 15.88 -23.90
C GLN A 144 -15.78 16.19 -22.54
N GLY A 145 -17.02 16.69 -22.58
CA GLY A 145 -17.79 17.19 -21.44
C GLY A 145 -19.13 17.77 -21.90
N GLU A 146 -19.64 18.79 -21.22
CA GLU A 146 -20.93 19.40 -21.55
C GLU A 146 -20.95 20.02 -22.97
N PRO A 147 -21.93 19.67 -23.83
CA PRO A 147 -22.02 20.16 -25.19
C PRO A 147 -22.05 21.69 -25.29
N GLY A 148 -21.12 22.26 -26.07
CA GLY A 148 -21.00 23.71 -26.27
C GLY A 148 -20.19 24.44 -25.20
N GLU A 149 -19.87 23.79 -24.07
CA GLU A 149 -18.99 24.33 -23.02
C GLU A 149 -17.62 23.66 -22.99
N SER A 150 -17.50 22.43 -23.51
CA SER A 150 -16.25 21.66 -23.60
C SER A 150 -15.73 21.56 -25.04
N SER A 151 -14.55 20.97 -25.25
CA SER A 151 -14.02 20.74 -26.60
C SER A 151 -14.82 19.66 -27.34
N LEU A 152 -15.07 19.86 -28.64
CA LEU A 152 -15.64 18.85 -29.56
C LEU A 152 -14.52 18.30 -30.44
N VAL A 153 -14.39 16.97 -30.50
CA VAL A 153 -13.35 16.30 -31.29
C VAL A 153 -13.99 15.30 -32.26
N GLN A 154 -13.50 15.29 -33.49
CA GLN A 154 -13.73 14.23 -34.46
C GLN A 154 -12.41 13.70 -35.03
N ALA A 155 -12.16 12.41 -34.82
CA ALA A 155 -10.99 11.71 -35.33
C ALA A 155 -11.41 10.47 -36.11
N MET A 156 -10.66 10.15 -37.16
CA MET A 156 -10.76 8.90 -37.89
C MET A 156 -9.54 8.05 -37.61
N LEU A 157 -9.78 6.80 -37.28
CA LEU A 157 -8.76 5.80 -37.03
C LEU A 157 -8.84 4.71 -38.09
N VAL A 158 -7.70 4.25 -38.60
CA VAL A 158 -7.60 3.00 -39.35
C VAL A 158 -6.82 2.01 -38.50
N LEU A 159 -7.46 0.88 -38.19
CA LEU A 159 -6.93 -0.14 -37.29
C LEU A 159 -6.91 -1.50 -38.01
N PRO A 160 -5.90 -2.35 -37.82
CA PRO A 160 -5.97 -3.76 -38.15
C PRO A 160 -7.16 -4.41 -37.45
N ARG A 161 -7.76 -5.43 -38.09
CA ARG A 161 -8.89 -6.16 -37.50
C ARG A 161 -8.57 -6.70 -36.11
N GLU A 162 -7.34 -7.14 -35.91
CA GLU A 162 -6.84 -7.71 -34.67
C GLU A 162 -6.81 -6.67 -33.54
N ILE A 163 -6.49 -5.40 -33.86
CA ILE A 163 -6.48 -4.29 -32.88
C ILE A 163 -7.89 -3.76 -32.64
N ALA A 164 -8.72 -3.73 -33.69
CA ALA A 164 -10.11 -3.27 -33.61
C ALA A 164 -11.00 -4.15 -32.73
N MET A 165 -10.76 -5.46 -32.79
CA MET A 165 -11.62 -6.48 -32.20
C MET A 165 -10.93 -7.27 -31.07
N GLY A 166 -9.62 -7.10 -30.89
CA GLY A 166 -8.82 -7.74 -29.84
C GLY A 166 -8.58 -6.83 -28.66
N GLY A 167 -7.99 -7.38 -27.60
CA GLY A 167 -7.61 -6.63 -26.41
C GLY A 167 -6.39 -5.72 -26.64
N LEU A 168 -5.98 -4.98 -25.61
CA LEU A 168 -4.82 -4.06 -25.65
C LEU A 168 -3.54 -4.73 -26.18
N THR A 169 -3.41 -6.04 -25.98
CA THR A 169 -2.31 -6.88 -26.45
C THR A 169 -2.16 -7.04 -27.96
N ALA A 170 -3.17 -6.68 -28.76
CA ALA A 170 -3.05 -6.69 -30.20
C ALA A 170 -1.98 -5.69 -30.72
N THR A 171 -1.59 -4.73 -29.88
CA THR A 171 -0.50 -3.77 -30.14
C THR A 171 0.89 -4.30 -29.72
N LEU A 172 0.96 -5.38 -28.93
CA LEU A 172 2.24 -5.92 -28.48
C LEU A 172 3.01 -6.51 -29.67
N PRO A 173 4.26 -6.07 -29.89
CA PRO A 173 5.05 -6.57 -31.00
C PRO A 173 5.39 -8.05 -30.79
N ASP A 174 5.55 -8.80 -31.88
CA ASP A 174 5.74 -10.25 -31.82
C ASP A 174 6.99 -10.68 -31.04
N ASP A 175 8.00 -9.82 -30.95
CA ASP A 175 9.21 -10.01 -30.17
C ASP A 175 8.97 -9.91 -28.65
N ALA A 176 7.98 -9.14 -28.19
CA ALA A 176 7.61 -9.06 -26.78
C ALA A 176 7.16 -10.43 -26.22
N THR A 177 6.65 -11.32 -27.07
CA THR A 177 6.27 -12.68 -26.68
C THR A 177 7.45 -13.63 -26.51
N GLN A 178 8.64 -13.29 -27.01
CA GLN A 178 9.81 -14.18 -26.99
C GLN A 178 10.51 -14.14 -25.63
N GLN A 179 10.73 -15.31 -25.04
CA GLN A 179 11.40 -15.46 -23.74
C GLN A 179 12.50 -16.52 -23.82
N GLU A 180 13.70 -16.13 -24.27
CA GLU A 180 14.81 -17.06 -24.55
C GLU A 180 15.24 -17.89 -23.33
N LEU A 181 15.15 -17.34 -22.11
CA LEU A 181 15.56 -18.02 -20.88
C LEU A 181 14.40 -18.54 -20.02
N LEU A 182 13.17 -18.57 -20.55
CA LEU A 182 12.01 -19.13 -19.83
C LEU A 182 12.30 -20.54 -19.29
N MET A 183 13.02 -21.35 -20.08
CA MET A 183 13.41 -22.71 -19.71
C MET A 183 14.86 -22.82 -19.27
N HIS A 184 15.48 -21.75 -18.75
CA HIS A 184 16.87 -21.75 -18.26
C HIS A 184 17.89 -22.22 -19.31
N GLY A 185 17.60 -22.00 -20.60
CA GLY A 185 18.44 -22.46 -21.71
C GLY A 185 18.45 -23.98 -21.94
N GLU A 186 17.56 -24.73 -21.30
CA GLU A 186 17.42 -26.18 -21.51
C GLU A 186 16.98 -26.50 -22.94
N THR A 187 17.56 -27.56 -23.50
CA THR A 187 17.17 -28.02 -24.84
C THR A 187 15.79 -28.70 -24.81
N LEU A 188 15.02 -28.59 -25.89
CA LEU A 188 13.71 -29.24 -25.99
C LEU A 188 13.79 -30.76 -25.75
N GLY A 189 14.87 -31.41 -26.18
CA GLY A 189 15.10 -32.83 -25.94
C GLY A 189 15.29 -33.18 -24.45
N GLU A 190 15.98 -32.32 -23.70
CA GLU A 190 16.12 -32.49 -22.25
C GLU A 190 14.80 -32.23 -21.53
N LEU A 191 14.04 -31.21 -21.92
CA LEU A 191 12.69 -30.96 -21.37
C LEU A 191 11.76 -32.15 -21.62
N HIS A 192 11.78 -32.72 -22.83
CA HIS A 192 11.01 -33.93 -23.15
C HIS A 192 11.42 -35.12 -22.29
N ARG A 193 12.73 -35.35 -22.12
CA ARG A 193 13.25 -36.40 -21.22
C ARG A 193 12.72 -36.24 -19.80
N ARG A 194 12.80 -35.03 -19.24
CA ARG A 194 12.32 -34.75 -17.87
C ARG A 194 10.81 -34.93 -17.76
N ALA A 195 10.05 -34.45 -18.75
CA ALA A 195 8.60 -34.61 -18.82
C ALA A 195 8.16 -36.07 -18.80
N VAL A 196 8.82 -36.94 -19.58
CA VAL A 196 8.53 -38.38 -19.63
C VAL A 196 8.85 -39.05 -18.30
N ILE A 197 9.99 -38.72 -17.69
CA ILE A 197 10.38 -39.28 -16.39
C ILE A 197 9.37 -38.89 -15.31
N MET A 198 9.03 -37.61 -15.19
CA MET A 198 8.07 -37.13 -14.19
C MET A 198 6.67 -37.69 -14.42
N SER A 199 6.21 -37.72 -15.67
CA SER A 199 4.91 -38.32 -16.04
C SER A 199 4.85 -39.81 -15.73
N THR A 200 5.99 -40.52 -15.78
CA THR A 200 6.06 -41.95 -15.44
C THR A 200 6.16 -42.20 -13.94
N LEU A 201 6.87 -41.35 -13.20
CA LEU A 201 7.00 -41.46 -11.74
C LEU A 201 5.68 -41.14 -11.02
N PHE A 202 4.99 -40.08 -11.44
CA PHE A 202 3.86 -39.51 -10.72
C PHE A 202 2.54 -39.59 -11.48
N GLY A 203 2.53 -40.17 -12.69
CA GLY A 203 1.37 -40.20 -13.57
C GLY A 203 1.25 -41.47 -14.40
N GLY A 204 0.72 -41.31 -15.61
CA GLY A 204 0.43 -42.41 -16.53
C GLY A 204 1.54 -42.78 -17.51
N GLY A 205 2.70 -42.13 -17.43
CA GLY A 205 3.72 -42.16 -18.48
C GLY A 205 3.36 -41.27 -19.67
N GLU A 206 4.11 -41.39 -20.77
CA GLU A 206 3.82 -40.65 -22.02
C GLU A 206 2.56 -41.18 -22.73
N ALA A 207 1.83 -40.30 -23.41
CA ALA A 207 0.68 -40.65 -24.23
C ALA A 207 0.83 -40.11 -25.66
N ARG A 208 0.64 -40.97 -26.66
CA ARG A 208 0.62 -40.56 -28.07
C ARG A 208 -0.75 -39.99 -28.43
N LEU A 209 -0.76 -38.81 -29.03
CA LEU A 209 -1.99 -38.12 -29.40
C LEU A 209 -2.52 -38.61 -30.76
N HIS A 210 -3.82 -38.89 -30.80
CA HIS A 210 -4.55 -39.32 -32.00
C HIS A 210 -5.66 -38.32 -32.36
N GLY A 211 -5.85 -38.08 -33.65
CA GLY A 211 -6.88 -37.16 -34.17
C GLY A 211 -6.45 -35.68 -34.23
N ALA A 212 -5.27 -35.34 -33.72
CA ALA A 212 -4.63 -34.05 -33.92
C ALA A 212 -4.08 -33.92 -35.37
N PRO A 213 -3.93 -32.69 -35.89
CA PRO A 213 -3.36 -32.44 -37.23
C PRO A 213 -1.88 -32.85 -37.35
N MET A 214 -1.20 -33.10 -36.23
CA MET A 214 0.19 -33.55 -36.16
C MET A 214 0.39 -34.67 -35.14
N LEU A 215 1.46 -35.44 -35.32
CA LEU A 215 1.90 -36.43 -34.33
C LEU A 215 2.54 -35.72 -33.15
N ALA A 216 2.08 -36.07 -31.95
CA ALA A 216 2.53 -35.45 -30.73
C ALA A 216 2.47 -36.42 -29.54
N THR A 217 3.25 -36.12 -28.52
CA THR A 217 3.30 -36.84 -27.24
C THR A 217 2.88 -35.90 -26.12
N ARG A 218 1.93 -36.34 -25.28
CA ARG A 218 1.50 -35.64 -24.07
C ARG A 218 2.10 -36.28 -22.82
N CYS A 219 2.68 -35.48 -21.94
CA CYS A 219 3.17 -35.86 -20.63
C CYS A 219 2.43 -35.05 -19.56
N ASN A 220 1.89 -35.72 -18.55
CA ASN A 220 1.08 -35.11 -17.51
C ASN A 220 1.78 -35.24 -16.16
N LEU A 221 1.81 -34.17 -15.38
CA LEU A 221 2.18 -34.18 -13.98
C LEU A 221 1.06 -33.52 -13.18
N GLN A 222 0.60 -34.19 -12.14
CA GLN A 222 -0.33 -33.62 -11.17
C GLN A 222 0.26 -33.86 -9.78
N SER A 223 0.50 -32.78 -9.05
CA SER A 223 1.01 -32.85 -7.67
C SER A 223 -0.09 -33.34 -6.73
N ARG A 224 0.26 -33.60 -5.46
CA ARG A 224 -0.73 -33.89 -4.41
C ARG A 224 -1.46 -32.64 -3.92
N THR A 225 -0.86 -31.47 -4.13
CA THR A 225 -1.33 -30.15 -3.68
C THR A 225 -2.24 -29.49 -4.73
N GLY A 226 -2.35 -30.05 -5.94
CA GLY A 226 -3.31 -29.65 -6.97
C GLY A 226 -2.68 -29.01 -8.21
N GLU A 227 -1.41 -28.61 -8.13
CA GLU A 227 -0.64 -28.09 -9.27
C GLU A 227 -0.59 -29.12 -10.40
N THR A 228 -0.92 -28.67 -11.61
CA THR A 228 -0.96 -29.53 -12.79
C THR A 228 -0.12 -28.94 -13.92
N THR A 229 0.68 -29.79 -14.55
CA THR A 229 1.55 -29.44 -15.68
C THR A 229 1.31 -30.42 -16.82
N VAL A 230 1.00 -29.89 -18.00
CA VAL A 230 0.80 -30.67 -19.22
C VAL A 230 1.77 -30.21 -20.29
N TRP A 231 2.64 -31.13 -20.69
CA TRP A 231 3.56 -30.93 -21.81
C TRP A 231 3.03 -31.65 -23.05
N ILE A 232 3.09 -30.98 -24.20
CA ILE A 232 2.82 -31.56 -25.51
C ILE A 232 4.05 -31.31 -26.39
N PHE A 233 4.71 -32.38 -26.83
CA PHE A 233 5.86 -32.32 -27.74
C PHE A 233 5.44 -32.85 -29.10
N THR A 234 5.74 -32.10 -30.15
CA THR A 234 5.36 -32.47 -31.52
C THR A 234 6.56 -33.01 -32.28
N ASP A 235 6.32 -33.92 -33.22
CA ASP A 235 7.41 -34.56 -33.99
C ASP A 235 8.14 -33.57 -34.92
N ASP A 236 7.57 -32.40 -35.20
CA ASP A 236 8.18 -31.32 -36.00
C ASP A 236 9.07 -30.36 -35.18
N GLY A 237 9.25 -30.62 -33.89
CA GLY A 237 10.16 -29.87 -33.02
C GLY A 237 9.55 -28.66 -32.32
N ARG A 238 8.22 -28.54 -32.29
CA ARG A 238 7.49 -27.57 -31.48
C ARG A 238 7.03 -28.18 -30.15
N ALA A 239 6.61 -27.34 -29.22
CA ALA A 239 5.99 -27.79 -27.98
C ALA A 239 4.97 -26.81 -27.42
N LEU A 240 4.07 -27.32 -26.59
CA LEU A 240 3.11 -26.55 -25.82
C LEU A 240 3.17 -27.00 -24.36
N LEU A 241 3.18 -26.04 -23.45
CA LEU A 241 3.18 -26.21 -22.01
C LEU A 241 1.95 -25.49 -21.45
N LEU A 242 1.14 -26.22 -20.69
CA LEU A 242 0.00 -25.69 -19.96
C LEU A 242 0.20 -25.94 -18.47
N ILE A 243 -0.08 -24.93 -17.65
CA ILE A 243 0.02 -25.02 -16.19
C ILE A 243 -1.31 -24.64 -15.53
N ARG A 244 -1.56 -25.21 -14.36
CA ARG A 244 -2.67 -24.86 -13.47
C ARG A 244 -2.14 -24.82 -12.05
N HIS A 245 -2.27 -23.67 -11.40
CA HIS A 245 -2.06 -23.52 -9.97
C HIS A 245 -3.41 -23.32 -9.27
N PRO A 246 -3.72 -24.05 -8.19
CA PRO A 246 -5.03 -23.96 -7.53
C PRO A 246 -5.24 -22.61 -6.83
N ASP A 247 -4.18 -21.98 -6.34
CA ASP A 247 -4.27 -20.72 -5.57
C ASP A 247 -4.23 -19.45 -6.43
N VAL A 248 -4.13 -19.57 -7.76
CA VAL A 248 -4.10 -18.43 -8.68
C VAL A 248 -5.50 -18.20 -9.25
N THR A 249 -6.01 -16.99 -9.06
CA THR A 249 -7.32 -16.54 -9.58
C THR A 249 -7.09 -15.49 -10.66
N LEU A 250 -7.76 -15.60 -11.81
CA LEU A 250 -7.50 -14.75 -12.99
C LEU A 250 -8.64 -13.78 -13.32
N ASP A 251 -9.76 -13.87 -12.61
CA ASP A 251 -11.05 -13.25 -12.96
C ASP A 251 -11.89 -12.89 -11.73
N ASP A 252 -13.13 -12.49 -11.95
CA ASP A 252 -14.12 -12.07 -10.93
C ASP A 252 -14.62 -13.21 -10.01
N GLY A 253 -13.99 -14.39 -10.08
CA GLY A 253 -14.33 -15.56 -9.29
C GLY A 253 -15.56 -16.31 -9.82
N THR A 254 -16.00 -16.05 -11.05
CA THR A 254 -17.10 -16.79 -11.69
C THR A 254 -16.59 -17.92 -12.59
N ASP A 255 -17.39 -19.00 -12.70
CA ASP A 255 -17.03 -20.13 -13.58
C ASP A 255 -16.87 -19.73 -15.07
N GLU A 256 -17.66 -18.77 -15.53
CA GLU A 256 -17.63 -18.29 -16.92
C GLU A 256 -16.47 -17.31 -17.16
N GLY A 257 -16.19 -16.44 -16.19
CA GLY A 257 -15.02 -15.55 -16.19
C GLY A 257 -13.71 -16.34 -16.25
N GLU A 258 -13.57 -17.41 -15.47
CA GLU A 258 -12.35 -18.19 -15.38
C GLU A 258 -12.08 -18.92 -16.70
N LEU A 259 -13.13 -19.40 -17.36
CA LEU A 259 -13.05 -20.02 -18.68
C LEU A 259 -12.75 -19.00 -19.79
N ALA A 260 -13.30 -17.79 -19.69
CA ALA A 260 -12.95 -16.70 -20.60
C ALA A 260 -11.48 -16.28 -20.46
N ALA A 261 -10.99 -16.13 -19.22
CA ALA A 261 -9.59 -15.86 -18.92
C ALA A 261 -8.67 -16.99 -19.42
N SER A 262 -9.03 -18.26 -19.15
CA SER A 262 -8.31 -19.43 -19.66
C SER A 262 -8.26 -19.46 -21.19
N ARG A 263 -9.33 -19.04 -21.88
CA ARG A 263 -9.36 -18.95 -23.34
C ARG A 263 -8.44 -17.85 -23.86
N ARG A 264 -8.41 -16.68 -23.20
CA ARG A 264 -7.51 -15.56 -23.50
C ARG A 264 -6.04 -15.96 -23.32
N LEU A 265 -5.72 -16.76 -22.31
CA LEU A 265 -4.37 -17.31 -22.10
C LEU A 265 -3.87 -18.17 -23.25
N LEU A 266 -4.73 -18.68 -24.13
CA LEU A 266 -4.34 -19.47 -25.30
C LEU A 266 -4.16 -18.63 -26.58
N ASP A 267 -4.35 -17.31 -26.51
CA ASP A 267 -4.25 -16.45 -27.68
C ASP A 267 -2.81 -16.33 -28.19
N GLY A 268 -2.67 -16.42 -29.52
CA GLY A 268 -1.39 -16.44 -30.22
C GLY A 268 -0.73 -17.82 -30.32
N VAL A 269 -1.29 -18.86 -29.70
CA VAL A 269 -0.83 -20.24 -29.91
C VAL A 269 -1.31 -20.74 -31.29
N PRO A 270 -0.44 -21.34 -32.13
CA PRO A 270 -0.84 -21.90 -33.42
C PRO A 270 -2.02 -22.88 -33.33
N ASP A 271 -2.99 -22.75 -34.24
CA ASP A 271 -4.23 -23.56 -34.28
C ASP A 271 -3.95 -25.08 -34.29
N ASP A 272 -2.87 -25.48 -34.94
CA ASP A 272 -2.47 -26.87 -35.05
C ASP A 272 -1.90 -27.42 -33.72
N LEU A 273 -1.24 -26.59 -32.90
CA LEU A 273 -0.87 -26.91 -31.52
C LEU A 273 -2.08 -26.89 -30.57
N LEU A 274 -3.00 -25.93 -30.73
CA LEU A 274 -4.25 -25.88 -29.95
C LEU A 274 -5.09 -27.14 -30.15
N ALA A 275 -5.15 -27.67 -31.38
CA ALA A 275 -5.86 -28.91 -31.68
C ALA A 275 -5.29 -30.13 -30.94
N CYS A 276 -4.02 -30.09 -30.49
CA CYS A 276 -3.43 -31.17 -29.69
C CYS A 276 -3.94 -31.21 -28.24
N ILE A 277 -4.44 -30.09 -27.69
CA ILE A 277 -4.93 -30.03 -26.31
C ILE A 277 -6.10 -30.99 -26.10
N ALA A 278 -7.09 -30.92 -26.99
CA ALA A 278 -8.30 -31.75 -26.92
C ALA A 278 -8.13 -33.16 -27.53
N ALA A 279 -6.95 -33.47 -28.09
CA ALA A 279 -6.71 -34.75 -28.74
C ALA A 279 -6.69 -35.93 -27.73
N ALA A 280 -7.22 -37.08 -28.17
CA ALA A 280 -7.24 -38.28 -27.35
C ALA A 280 -5.82 -38.86 -27.26
N GLY A 281 -5.38 -39.18 -26.04
CA GLY A 281 -4.08 -39.81 -25.80
C GLY A 281 -4.19 -41.32 -25.63
N GLU A 282 -3.23 -42.06 -26.17
CA GLU A 282 -3.07 -43.51 -25.98
C GLU A 282 -1.68 -43.81 -25.41
N ARG A 283 -1.62 -44.62 -24.35
CA ARG A 283 -0.36 -45.06 -23.73
C ARG A 283 0.32 -46.13 -24.57
N PRO A 284 1.63 -46.41 -24.36
CA PRO A 284 2.34 -47.48 -25.07
C PRO A 284 1.73 -48.89 -24.90
N ASP A 285 0.93 -49.10 -23.86
CA ASP A 285 0.21 -50.35 -23.59
C ASP A 285 -1.19 -50.42 -24.25
N GLY A 286 -1.59 -49.37 -24.96
CA GLY A 286 -2.88 -49.24 -25.65
C GLY A 286 -4.02 -48.72 -24.78
N ALA A 287 -3.76 -48.33 -23.52
CA ALA A 287 -4.78 -47.76 -22.66
C ALA A 287 -5.06 -46.28 -23.00
N VAL A 288 -6.33 -45.87 -22.88
CA VAL A 288 -6.72 -44.45 -23.04
C VAL A 288 -6.08 -43.63 -21.92
N ALA A 289 -5.29 -42.61 -22.30
CA ALA A 289 -4.69 -41.66 -21.39
C ALA A 289 -5.63 -40.47 -21.19
N GLN A 290 -6.15 -40.30 -19.97
CA GLN A 290 -6.94 -39.13 -19.60
C GLN A 290 -6.09 -37.85 -19.63
N HIS A 291 -6.76 -36.73 -19.85
CA HIS A 291 -6.15 -35.40 -19.71
C HIS A 291 -6.08 -35.05 -18.23
N ALA A 292 -4.99 -34.42 -17.76
CA ALA A 292 -4.84 -34.05 -16.35
C ALA A 292 -5.57 -32.75 -16.00
N LEU A 293 -5.62 -31.79 -16.92
CA LEU A 293 -6.44 -30.59 -16.78
C LEU A 293 -7.93 -30.90 -16.90
N GLU A 294 -8.71 -30.14 -16.14
CA GLU A 294 -10.16 -30.06 -16.27
C GLU A 294 -10.56 -29.19 -17.47
N PHE A 295 -11.74 -29.45 -18.03
CA PHE A 295 -12.28 -28.68 -19.15
C PHE A 295 -13.66 -28.15 -18.80
N GLY A 296 -13.90 -26.88 -19.09
CA GLY A 296 -15.22 -26.28 -19.13
C GLY A 296 -15.70 -26.07 -20.56
N LEU A 297 -16.95 -25.65 -20.71
CA LEU A 297 -17.53 -25.25 -21.99
C LEU A 297 -17.75 -23.74 -21.96
N LEU A 298 -17.06 -23.03 -22.85
CA LEU A 298 -17.32 -21.62 -23.12
C LEU A 298 -18.14 -21.56 -24.42
N GLY A 299 -19.44 -21.34 -24.29
CA GLY A 299 -20.39 -21.65 -25.36
C GLY A 299 -20.39 -23.15 -25.69
N ASP A 300 -20.06 -23.51 -26.94
CA ASP A 300 -19.96 -24.91 -27.40
C ASP A 300 -18.51 -25.42 -27.49
N ALA A 301 -17.51 -24.60 -27.13
CA ALA A 301 -16.10 -24.94 -27.26
C ALA A 301 -15.51 -25.45 -25.94
N PRO A 302 -14.82 -26.62 -25.92
CA PRO A 302 -14.12 -27.08 -24.74
C PRO A 302 -12.85 -26.24 -24.50
N VAL A 303 -12.74 -25.66 -23.31
CA VAL A 303 -11.60 -24.83 -22.89
C VAL A 303 -10.95 -25.47 -21.66
N PRO A 304 -9.62 -25.72 -21.67
CA PRO A 304 -8.93 -26.21 -20.49
C PRO A 304 -8.88 -25.13 -19.43
N ARG A 305 -9.09 -25.51 -18.18
CA ARG A 305 -8.89 -24.67 -17.02
C ARG A 305 -7.38 -24.54 -16.77
N ILE A 306 -6.80 -23.36 -16.96
CA ILE A 306 -5.35 -23.11 -16.88
C ILE A 306 -5.04 -21.78 -16.19
N THR A 307 -3.84 -21.67 -15.63
CA THR A 307 -3.29 -20.42 -15.09
C THR A 307 -2.16 -19.85 -15.93
N GLY A 308 -1.63 -20.62 -16.89
CA GLY A 308 -0.62 -20.15 -17.83
C GLY A 308 -0.44 -21.09 -19.02
N ALA A 309 -0.01 -20.50 -20.15
CA ALA A 309 0.30 -21.23 -21.38
C ALA A 309 1.58 -20.68 -22.04
N PHE A 310 2.42 -21.59 -22.52
CA PHE A 310 3.71 -21.29 -23.14
C PHE A 310 3.93 -22.22 -24.31
N TRP A 311 4.53 -21.76 -25.39
CA TRP A 311 4.78 -22.62 -26.55
C TRP A 311 6.15 -22.36 -27.17
N PHE A 312 6.75 -23.41 -27.73
CA PHE A 312 8.02 -23.34 -28.43
C PHE A 312 7.77 -23.36 -29.93
N ASP A 313 8.20 -22.32 -30.63
CA ASP A 313 7.94 -22.15 -32.07
C ASP A 313 8.86 -22.97 -32.99
N GLY A 314 9.79 -23.71 -32.40
CA GLY A 314 10.85 -24.45 -33.08
C GLY A 314 12.22 -23.82 -32.90
N THR A 315 12.27 -22.55 -32.47
CA THR A 315 13.50 -21.80 -32.21
C THR A 315 13.54 -21.16 -30.82
N THR A 316 12.45 -20.55 -30.37
CA THR A 316 12.38 -19.84 -29.09
C THR A 316 11.09 -20.16 -28.34
N TRP A 317 11.15 -20.00 -27.03
CA TRP A 317 9.96 -20.08 -26.17
C TRP A 317 9.17 -18.79 -26.26
N ARG A 318 7.85 -18.94 -26.31
CA ARG A 318 6.90 -17.85 -26.37
C ARG A 318 5.95 -17.91 -25.19
N VAL A 319 5.76 -16.76 -24.56
CA VAL A 319 4.67 -16.50 -23.62
C VAL A 319 3.47 -16.01 -24.42
N THR A 320 2.27 -16.47 -24.08
CA THR A 320 1.06 -16.02 -24.78
C THR A 320 0.77 -14.56 -24.47
N ARG A 321 0.19 -13.85 -25.44
CA ARG A 321 -0.15 -12.43 -25.29
C ARG A 321 -1.07 -12.19 -24.09
N GLY A 322 -2.08 -13.05 -23.93
CA GLY A 322 -3.00 -12.96 -22.79
C GLY A 322 -2.31 -13.13 -21.44
N LEU A 323 -1.24 -13.95 -21.32
CA LEU A 323 -0.50 -14.07 -20.07
C LEU A 323 0.34 -12.81 -19.80
N LEU A 324 0.98 -12.25 -20.82
CA LEU A 324 1.73 -10.99 -20.69
C LEU A 324 0.82 -9.82 -20.34
N GLU A 325 -0.42 -9.80 -20.84
CA GLU A 325 -1.43 -8.79 -20.48
C GLU A 325 -1.68 -8.74 -18.99
N ILE A 326 -2.04 -9.90 -18.43
CA ILE A 326 -2.37 -10.05 -17.01
C ILE A 326 -1.12 -9.76 -16.18
N ALA A 327 0.04 -10.25 -16.62
CA ALA A 327 1.33 -10.00 -15.96
C ALA A 327 1.67 -8.49 -15.88
N ILE A 328 1.55 -7.76 -16.99
CA ILE A 328 1.85 -6.32 -17.02
C ILE A 328 0.79 -5.55 -16.21
N ARG A 329 -0.48 -5.93 -16.35
CA ARG A 329 -1.58 -5.24 -15.68
C ARG A 329 -1.53 -5.36 -14.17
N ASP A 330 -1.23 -6.55 -13.68
CA ASP A 330 -1.30 -6.86 -12.26
C ASP A 330 0.10 -6.81 -11.61
N GLY A 331 1.14 -6.36 -12.35
CA GLY A 331 2.53 -6.32 -11.86
C GLY A 331 3.13 -7.71 -11.58
N LEU A 332 2.52 -8.77 -12.11
CA LEU A 332 2.85 -10.17 -11.80
C LEU A 332 3.97 -10.72 -12.68
N GLY A 333 4.86 -11.49 -12.08
CA GLY A 333 5.82 -12.34 -12.76
C GLY A 333 5.24 -13.72 -13.11
N MET A 334 5.97 -14.48 -13.93
CA MET A 334 5.58 -15.86 -14.29
C MET A 334 5.46 -16.79 -13.06
N ASP A 335 6.20 -16.51 -11.99
CA ASP A 335 6.16 -17.28 -10.76
C ASP A 335 4.84 -17.09 -10.01
N ASP A 336 4.22 -15.91 -10.10
CA ASP A 336 2.91 -15.60 -9.52
C ASP A 336 1.79 -16.39 -10.21
N PHE A 337 1.95 -16.73 -11.50
CA PHE A 337 1.06 -17.66 -12.21
C PHE A 337 1.32 -19.14 -11.88
N GLY A 338 2.24 -19.41 -10.96
CA GLY A 338 2.62 -20.73 -10.49
C GLY A 338 3.69 -21.43 -11.33
N PHE A 339 4.39 -20.75 -12.25
CA PHE A 339 5.43 -21.41 -13.08
C PHE A 339 6.52 -22.06 -12.23
N ARG A 340 6.88 -21.43 -11.12
CA ARG A 340 7.86 -21.96 -10.18
C ARG A 340 7.51 -23.35 -9.65
N SER A 341 6.34 -23.48 -9.03
CA SER A 341 5.88 -24.70 -8.35
C SER A 341 5.39 -25.76 -9.35
N THR A 342 4.85 -25.34 -10.50
CA THR A 342 4.34 -26.25 -11.54
C THR A 342 5.45 -26.76 -12.48
N VAL A 343 6.48 -25.96 -12.75
CA VAL A 343 7.47 -26.24 -13.80
C VAL A 343 8.91 -26.15 -13.29
N ARG A 344 9.35 -25.02 -12.76
CA ARG A 344 10.77 -24.82 -12.43
C ARG A 344 11.28 -25.85 -11.40
N GLN A 345 10.53 -26.04 -10.31
CA GLN A 345 10.90 -26.93 -9.22
C GLN A 345 10.72 -28.42 -9.55
N PRO A 346 9.56 -28.90 -10.05
CA PRO A 346 9.36 -30.33 -10.29
C PRO A 346 10.30 -30.89 -11.37
N PHE A 347 10.60 -30.08 -12.39
CA PHE A 347 11.49 -30.47 -13.48
C PHE A 347 12.94 -30.03 -13.24
N ARG A 348 13.24 -29.42 -12.08
CA ARG A 348 14.55 -28.88 -11.67
C ARG A 348 15.26 -28.13 -12.80
N LEU A 349 14.58 -27.19 -13.46
CA LEU A 349 15.16 -26.46 -14.60
C LEU A 349 16.50 -25.83 -14.22
N GLY A 350 17.49 -25.90 -15.11
CA GLY A 350 18.87 -25.47 -14.84
C GLY A 350 19.66 -26.36 -13.87
N GLY A 351 19.03 -27.32 -13.19
CA GLY A 351 19.64 -28.18 -12.19
C GLY A 351 20.09 -29.56 -12.67
N THR A 352 20.71 -30.31 -11.77
CA THR A 352 20.95 -31.75 -11.96
C THR A 352 19.63 -32.52 -11.99
N PHE A 353 19.42 -33.31 -13.05
CA PHE A 353 18.25 -34.19 -13.19
C PHE A 353 18.68 -35.63 -13.47
N ASP A 354 18.97 -36.35 -12.39
CA ASP A 354 19.40 -37.74 -12.37
C ASP A 354 18.66 -38.56 -11.29
N ALA A 355 18.91 -39.86 -11.29
CA ALA A 355 18.22 -40.78 -10.38
C ALA A 355 18.60 -40.55 -8.91
N ASP A 356 19.82 -40.11 -8.62
CA ASP A 356 20.29 -39.91 -7.25
C ASP A 356 19.53 -38.74 -6.58
N VAL A 357 19.26 -37.69 -7.35
CA VAL A 357 18.50 -36.52 -6.89
C VAL A 357 17.03 -36.84 -6.60
N LEU A 358 16.37 -37.61 -7.47
CA LEU A 358 14.93 -37.89 -7.35
C LEU A 358 14.62 -39.05 -6.40
N SER A 359 15.64 -39.80 -5.96
CA SER A 359 15.46 -40.92 -5.05
C SER A 359 15.41 -40.46 -3.59
N PRO A 360 14.61 -41.12 -2.74
CA PRO A 360 14.65 -40.90 -1.30
C PRO A 360 16.06 -41.13 -0.74
N HIS A 361 16.44 -40.32 0.25
CA HIS A 361 17.73 -40.43 0.93
C HIS A 361 17.56 -41.19 2.25
N GLY A 362 17.74 -42.52 2.22
CA GLY A 362 17.69 -43.36 3.41
C GLY A 362 18.04 -44.82 3.14
N ASP A 363 18.23 -45.57 4.23
CA ASP A 363 18.69 -46.96 4.22
C ASP A 363 17.58 -47.98 4.50
N SER A 364 16.30 -47.55 4.53
CA SER A 364 15.20 -48.50 4.71
C SER A 364 15.01 -49.39 3.48
N ASP A 365 14.51 -50.61 3.67
CA ASP A 365 14.24 -51.53 2.56
C ASP A 365 13.26 -50.93 1.53
N GLU A 366 12.36 -50.02 1.96
CA GLU A 366 11.41 -49.31 1.12
C GLU A 366 12.09 -48.24 0.26
N GLU A 367 12.93 -47.38 0.87
CA GLU A 367 13.69 -46.35 0.16
C GLU A 367 14.70 -46.94 -0.82
N VAL A 368 15.35 -48.06 -0.46
CA VAL A 368 16.27 -48.79 -1.35
C VAL A 368 15.51 -49.37 -2.56
N ALA A 369 14.30 -49.90 -2.35
CA ALA A 369 13.46 -50.41 -3.43
C ALA A 369 12.97 -49.29 -4.36
N GLU A 370 12.59 -48.14 -3.79
CA GLU A 370 12.17 -46.95 -4.54
C GLU A 370 13.32 -46.37 -5.36
N ARG A 371 14.51 -46.22 -4.78
CA ARG A 371 15.73 -45.83 -5.50
C ARG A 371 16.02 -46.75 -6.69
N ALA A 372 15.96 -48.07 -6.47
CA ALA A 372 16.17 -49.05 -7.54
C ALA A 372 15.08 -49.00 -8.62
N GLN A 373 13.88 -48.50 -8.31
CA GLN A 373 12.83 -48.24 -9.30
C GLN A 373 13.13 -46.97 -10.11
N VAL A 374 13.53 -45.88 -9.46
CA VAL A 374 13.92 -44.63 -10.12
C VAL A 374 15.12 -44.87 -11.05
N GLU A 375 16.17 -45.55 -10.58
CA GLU A 375 17.35 -45.88 -11.40
C GLU A 375 16.98 -46.70 -12.66
N ARG A 376 16.09 -47.68 -12.52
CA ARG A 376 15.58 -48.47 -13.66
C ARG A 376 14.80 -47.61 -14.66
N LEU A 377 14.01 -46.65 -14.17
CA LEU A 377 13.28 -45.72 -15.03
C LEU A 377 14.24 -44.86 -15.84
N PHE A 378 15.24 -44.26 -15.20
CA PHE A 378 16.26 -43.46 -15.88
C PHE A 378 17.02 -44.29 -16.93
N ALA A 379 17.33 -45.56 -16.64
CA ALA A 379 17.98 -46.46 -17.58
C ALA A 379 17.08 -46.89 -18.76
N ALA A 380 15.76 -46.91 -18.56
CA ALA A 380 14.77 -47.29 -19.57
C ALA A 380 14.27 -46.11 -20.43
N CYS A 381 14.54 -44.88 -20.01
CA CYS A 381 14.12 -43.68 -20.74
C CYS A 381 14.77 -43.63 -22.14
N PRO A 382 13.98 -43.56 -23.23
CA PRO A 382 14.50 -43.59 -24.60
C PRO A 382 15.16 -42.25 -25.01
N TYR A 383 14.93 -41.19 -24.24
CA TYR A 383 15.48 -39.86 -24.47
C TYR A 383 16.82 -39.70 -23.72
N PRO A 384 17.95 -39.52 -24.42
CA PRO A 384 19.24 -39.32 -23.77
C PRO A 384 19.31 -37.93 -23.12
N PRO A 385 20.12 -37.76 -22.05
CA PRO A 385 20.32 -36.45 -21.44
C PRO A 385 20.92 -35.45 -22.44
N GLY A 386 20.35 -34.26 -22.47
CA GLY A 386 20.83 -33.15 -23.29
C GLY A 386 22.06 -32.45 -22.68
N PRO A 387 22.74 -31.57 -23.44
CA PRO A 387 23.76 -30.69 -22.87
C PRO A 387 23.12 -29.76 -21.85
N ARG A 388 23.84 -29.48 -20.76
CA ARG A 388 23.37 -28.56 -19.73
C ARG A 388 23.57 -27.10 -20.16
N PRO A 389 22.72 -26.18 -19.67
CA PRO A 389 23.00 -24.75 -19.75
C PRO A 389 24.26 -24.40 -18.93
N GLU A 390 24.91 -23.28 -19.25
CA GLU A 390 26.12 -22.80 -18.56
C GLU A 390 25.99 -21.31 -18.21
N ASN A 391 26.65 -20.89 -17.12
CA ASN A 391 26.74 -19.49 -16.63
C ASN A 391 25.36 -18.87 -16.38
N ASP A 392 25.20 -17.56 -16.63
CA ASP A 392 23.99 -16.78 -16.41
C ASP A 392 22.71 -17.41 -17.03
N ARG A 393 22.83 -18.27 -18.05
CA ARG A 393 21.68 -19.00 -18.62
C ARG A 393 21.01 -19.95 -17.62
N LEU A 394 21.76 -20.44 -16.64
CA LEU A 394 21.25 -21.31 -15.57
C LEU A 394 20.26 -20.59 -14.66
N LEU A 395 20.33 -19.27 -14.57
CA LEU A 395 19.44 -18.46 -13.74
C LEU A 395 18.08 -18.22 -14.40
N GLY A 396 17.97 -18.48 -15.71
CA GLY A 396 16.70 -18.41 -16.42
C GLY A 396 16.05 -17.03 -16.38
N TYR A 397 14.71 -17.01 -16.40
CA TYR A 397 13.89 -15.80 -16.24
C TYR A 397 13.76 -15.32 -14.78
N ALA A 398 14.39 -16.01 -13.82
CA ALA A 398 14.36 -15.62 -12.42
C ALA A 398 15.24 -14.37 -12.12
N VAL A 399 15.98 -13.89 -13.13
CA VAL A 399 16.83 -12.70 -13.09
C VAL A 399 16.36 -11.68 -14.16
N PRO A 400 16.41 -10.36 -13.89
CA PRO A 400 16.05 -9.31 -14.83
C PRO A 400 16.75 -9.46 -16.18
N HIS A 401 15.97 -9.44 -17.26
CA HIS A 401 16.48 -9.54 -18.63
C HIS A 401 16.81 -8.19 -19.27
N SER A 402 16.29 -7.08 -18.75
CA SER A 402 16.55 -5.74 -19.27
C SER A 402 17.99 -5.31 -18.95
N GLY A 403 18.91 -5.77 -19.80
CA GLY A 403 20.27 -5.27 -19.91
C GLY A 403 21.25 -5.84 -18.90
N ARG A 404 22.51 -5.93 -19.34
CA ARG A 404 23.69 -6.16 -18.50
C ARG A 404 23.53 -5.37 -17.20
N ARG A 405 23.96 -5.90 -16.05
CA ARG A 405 23.97 -5.27 -14.70
C ARG A 405 24.08 -3.73 -14.64
N GLY A 406 24.73 -3.08 -15.60
CA GLY A 406 24.69 -1.61 -15.79
C GLY A 406 23.31 -1.00 -16.10
N ALA A 407 22.40 -1.66 -16.83
CA ALA A 407 21.04 -1.16 -17.08
C ALA A 407 20.20 -1.14 -15.80
N ILE A 408 20.36 -2.15 -14.92
CA ILE A 408 19.76 -2.12 -13.57
C ILE A 408 20.26 -0.89 -12.80
N VAL A 409 21.55 -0.57 -12.90
CA VAL A 409 22.14 0.61 -12.27
C VAL A 409 21.60 1.90 -12.88
N ASP A 410 21.42 1.98 -14.20
CA ASP A 410 20.79 3.12 -14.89
C ASP A 410 19.32 3.30 -14.45
N ASP A 411 18.57 2.20 -14.31
CA ASP A 411 17.20 2.22 -13.79
C ASP A 411 17.15 2.74 -12.35
N ILE A 412 18.07 2.31 -11.49
CA ILE A 412 18.17 2.81 -10.10
C ILE A 412 18.44 4.31 -10.09
N GLU A 413 19.40 4.80 -10.88
CA GLU A 413 19.69 6.25 -10.96
C GLU A 413 18.46 7.05 -11.41
N ARG A 414 17.72 6.51 -12.40
CA ARG A 414 16.48 7.11 -12.90
C ARG A 414 15.40 7.15 -11.83
N VAL A 415 15.12 6.04 -11.13
CA VAL A 415 14.14 6.00 -10.04
C VAL A 415 14.52 6.97 -8.93
N CYS A 416 15.78 6.96 -8.49
CA CYS A 416 16.27 7.84 -7.44
C CYS A 416 16.14 9.33 -7.80
N GLU A 417 16.18 9.69 -9.09
CA GLU A 417 15.91 11.06 -9.53
C GLU A 417 14.42 11.38 -9.53
N GLN A 418 13.59 10.49 -10.10
CA GLN A 418 12.14 10.69 -10.26
C GLN A 418 11.38 10.73 -8.93
N TRP A 419 11.84 9.98 -7.92
CA TRP A 419 11.19 9.91 -6.61
C TRP A 419 11.22 11.23 -5.82
N TRP A 420 11.98 12.22 -6.26
CA TRP A 420 11.95 13.57 -5.69
C TRP A 420 10.79 14.42 -6.19
N THR A 421 10.19 14.08 -7.34
CA THR A 421 9.18 14.90 -8.01
C THR A 421 7.84 14.19 -8.20
N HIS A 422 7.81 12.87 -8.09
CA HIS A 422 6.59 12.06 -8.26
C HIS A 422 6.42 11.13 -7.06
N SER A 423 5.17 10.88 -6.66
CA SER A 423 4.85 9.81 -5.70
C SER A 423 4.86 8.46 -6.42
N ASP A 424 5.17 7.41 -5.68
CA ASP A 424 4.92 6.02 -6.10
C ASP A 424 3.42 5.78 -6.39
N ASP A 425 2.54 6.38 -5.61
CA ASP A 425 1.08 6.36 -5.81
C ASP A 425 0.60 7.06 -7.10
N ASP A 426 1.42 7.94 -7.71
CA ASP A 426 1.06 8.65 -8.94
C ASP A 426 1.30 7.81 -10.22
N ALA A 427 1.90 6.62 -10.09
CA ALA A 427 2.26 5.78 -11.22
C ALA A 427 1.02 5.09 -11.82
N GLY A 428 0.56 5.58 -12.98
CA GLY A 428 -0.46 4.90 -13.77
C GLY A 428 0.06 3.62 -14.45
N TRP A 429 -0.86 2.80 -14.96
CA TRP A 429 -0.65 1.47 -15.61
C TRP A 429 0.50 1.36 -16.64
N ASN A 430 0.98 2.47 -17.19
CA ASN A 430 2.05 2.53 -18.19
C ASN A 430 3.37 3.15 -17.70
N ASP A 431 3.44 3.58 -16.44
CA ASP A 431 4.57 4.37 -15.99
C ASP A 431 5.73 3.47 -15.52
N LEU A 432 6.73 3.31 -16.41
CA LEU A 432 8.03 2.70 -16.11
C LEU A 432 8.83 3.50 -15.05
N MET A 433 8.26 4.58 -14.52
CA MET A 433 8.91 5.53 -13.63
C MET A 433 9.46 4.90 -12.35
N PHE A 434 8.79 3.88 -11.79
CA PHE A 434 9.24 3.17 -10.57
C PHE A 434 9.60 1.70 -10.84
N ASN A 435 10.11 1.40 -12.03
CA ASN A 435 10.52 0.04 -12.39
C ASN A 435 12.06 -0.13 -12.42
N VAL A 436 12.60 -1.19 -11.82
CA VAL A 436 14.03 -1.53 -11.91
C VAL A 436 14.18 -2.96 -12.41
N GLY A 437 14.89 -3.15 -13.53
CA GLY A 437 15.10 -4.50 -14.05
C GLY A 437 13.81 -5.21 -14.48
N GLY A 438 12.77 -4.48 -14.88
CA GLY A 438 11.46 -5.04 -15.20
C GLY A 438 10.58 -5.31 -13.97
N ARG A 439 11.02 -4.96 -12.75
CA ARG A 439 10.26 -5.12 -11.50
C ARG A 439 9.75 -3.76 -11.01
N THR A 440 8.45 -3.66 -10.78
CA THR A 440 7.86 -2.50 -10.10
C THR A 440 8.36 -2.46 -8.66
N LEU A 441 8.68 -1.27 -8.19
CA LEU A 441 9.06 -1.04 -6.81
C LEU A 441 7.82 -0.79 -5.97
N ASP A 442 7.73 -1.49 -4.85
CA ASP A 442 6.67 -1.30 -3.86
C ASP A 442 7.12 -0.28 -2.82
N GLY A 443 6.28 0.73 -2.59
CA GLY A 443 6.50 1.77 -1.60
C GLY A 443 5.96 1.45 -0.21
N ASP A 444 6.69 1.87 0.81
CA ASP A 444 6.20 1.89 2.20
C ASP A 444 6.26 3.33 2.75
N GLY A 445 5.08 3.95 2.86
CA GLY A 445 4.88 5.24 3.52
C GLY A 445 5.71 6.40 2.98
N GLY A 446 6.11 6.34 1.69
CA GLY A 446 6.98 7.31 1.02
C GLY A 446 8.43 7.33 1.51
N ARG A 447 8.88 6.30 2.25
CA ARG A 447 10.21 6.27 2.88
C ARG A 447 11.16 5.26 2.29
N THR A 448 10.63 4.14 1.82
CA THR A 448 11.39 3.06 1.21
C THR A 448 10.66 2.53 -0.01
N LEU A 449 11.42 2.22 -1.05
CA LEU A 449 10.99 1.49 -2.24
C LEU A 449 11.71 0.15 -2.25
N THR A 450 11.01 -0.93 -2.53
CA THR A 450 11.57 -2.28 -2.52
C THR A 450 11.17 -3.10 -3.73
N ALA A 451 12.08 -3.96 -4.20
CA ALA A 451 11.74 -4.98 -5.19
C ALA A 451 12.65 -6.20 -5.05
N ILE A 452 12.10 -7.39 -5.25
CA ILE A 452 12.90 -8.60 -5.44
C ILE A 452 13.39 -8.59 -6.89
N LEU A 453 14.66 -8.24 -7.09
CA LEU A 453 15.27 -8.22 -8.41
C LEU A 453 15.39 -9.64 -8.96
N ALA A 454 15.89 -10.57 -8.13
CA ALA A 454 16.09 -11.95 -8.55
C ALA A 454 15.86 -12.96 -7.43
N GLU A 455 15.40 -14.14 -7.82
CA GLU A 455 15.30 -15.31 -6.94
C GLU A 455 16.03 -16.51 -7.58
N SER A 456 16.47 -17.45 -6.76
CA SER A 456 17.18 -18.64 -7.22
C SER A 456 16.76 -19.89 -6.47
N GLU A 457 16.82 -21.03 -7.14
CA GLU A 457 16.64 -22.32 -6.50
C GLU A 457 17.97 -22.78 -5.87
N GLN A 458 17.91 -23.74 -4.95
CA GLN A 458 19.07 -24.18 -4.16
C GLN A 458 20.18 -24.89 -4.97
N TRP A 459 19.92 -25.28 -6.22
CA TRP A 459 20.84 -26.12 -7.02
C TRP A 459 21.71 -25.37 -8.03
N TYR A 460 21.67 -24.03 -8.05
CA TYR A 460 22.59 -23.16 -8.81
C TYR A 460 23.00 -21.93 -7.98
N LEU A 461 23.23 -22.14 -6.68
CA LEU A 461 23.65 -21.10 -5.72
C LEU A 461 24.96 -20.42 -6.11
N ASP A 462 25.91 -21.18 -6.67
CA ASP A 462 27.23 -20.66 -7.05
C ASP A 462 27.08 -19.64 -8.20
N GLU A 463 26.26 -19.95 -9.20
CA GLU A 463 25.96 -19.04 -10.31
C GLU A 463 25.16 -17.82 -9.85
N PHE A 464 24.20 -18.02 -8.92
CA PHE A 464 23.44 -16.91 -8.35
C PHE A 464 24.32 -15.96 -7.54
N ALA A 465 25.21 -16.51 -6.71
CA ALA A 465 26.20 -15.74 -5.96
C ALA A 465 27.14 -14.97 -6.89
N ALA A 466 27.66 -15.63 -7.94
CA ALA A 466 28.50 -14.97 -8.95
C ALA A 466 27.75 -13.84 -9.67
N TRP A 467 26.45 -14.02 -9.93
CA TRP A 467 25.65 -12.96 -10.53
C TRP A 467 25.46 -11.76 -9.60
N SER A 468 25.14 -12.01 -8.31
CA SER A 468 24.98 -10.97 -7.30
C SER A 468 26.28 -10.23 -7.01
N GLU A 469 27.41 -10.95 -6.94
CA GLU A 469 28.75 -10.36 -6.79
C GLU A 469 29.10 -9.48 -7.99
N GLY A 470 28.71 -9.91 -9.19
CA GLY A 470 28.84 -9.10 -10.39
C GLY A 470 28.04 -7.81 -10.33
N LEU A 471 26.80 -7.85 -9.82
CA LEU A 471 25.96 -6.64 -9.68
C LEU A 471 26.57 -5.69 -8.65
N PHE A 472 26.97 -6.22 -7.49
CA PHE A 472 27.70 -5.49 -6.45
C PHE A 472 28.98 -4.82 -7.00
N ALA A 473 29.74 -5.53 -7.84
CA ALA A 473 30.95 -4.97 -8.45
C ALA A 473 30.65 -3.79 -9.38
N VAL A 474 29.59 -3.88 -10.19
CA VAL A 474 29.16 -2.78 -11.08
C VAL A 474 28.67 -1.59 -10.27
N MET A 475 27.89 -1.81 -9.20
CA MET A 475 27.44 -0.75 -8.29
C MET A 475 28.62 -0.05 -7.62
N ASN A 476 29.61 -0.81 -7.12
CA ASN A 476 30.84 -0.23 -6.55
C ASN A 476 31.68 0.53 -7.57
N GLU A 477 31.80 0.02 -8.80
CA GLU A 477 32.52 0.73 -9.87
C GLU A 477 31.83 2.05 -10.22
N ARG A 478 30.49 2.07 -10.19
CA ARG A 478 29.68 3.24 -10.52
C ARG A 478 29.62 4.28 -9.41
N TRP A 479 29.38 3.87 -8.17
CA TRP A 479 29.05 4.76 -7.04
C TRP A 479 30.12 4.83 -5.95
N GLY A 480 31.22 4.07 -6.09
CA GLY A 480 32.29 4.01 -5.10
C GLY A 480 32.07 2.95 -4.02
N ASP A 481 32.87 3.01 -2.95
CA ASP A 481 32.84 2.00 -1.89
C ASP A 481 31.51 2.00 -1.13
N ALA A 482 30.88 0.82 -1.05
CA ALA A 482 29.67 0.64 -0.26
C ALA A 482 29.88 0.95 1.23
N PHE A 483 28.93 1.62 1.86
CA PHE A 483 28.79 1.60 3.31
C PHE A 483 28.06 0.33 3.73
N HIS A 484 28.24 -0.09 4.98
CA HIS A 484 27.53 -1.25 5.53
C HIS A 484 26.49 -0.81 6.55
N MET A 485 25.27 -1.30 6.36
CA MET A 485 24.17 -1.14 7.29
C MET A 485 23.88 -2.48 7.96
N GLY A 486 23.86 -2.47 9.31
CA GLY A 486 23.45 -3.62 10.10
C GLY A 486 22.13 -3.34 10.81
N VAL A 487 21.31 -4.36 10.99
CA VAL A 487 20.09 -4.35 11.81
C VAL A 487 20.41 -4.04 13.27
N ARG A 488 21.63 -4.38 13.72
CA ARG A 488 22.12 -4.05 15.06
C ARG A 488 23.18 -2.97 15.00
N ASP A 489 23.18 -2.11 16.01
CA ASP A 489 24.24 -1.14 16.21
C ASP A 489 25.52 -1.80 16.79
N ARG A 490 26.53 -1.00 17.12
CA ARG A 490 27.77 -1.50 17.73
C ARG A 490 27.58 -2.01 19.16
N SER A 491 26.50 -1.64 19.84
CA SER A 491 26.18 -2.09 21.19
C SER A 491 25.44 -3.44 21.19
N GLY A 492 24.93 -3.87 20.02
CA GLY A 492 24.10 -5.05 19.85
C GLY A 492 22.59 -4.76 19.95
N ALA A 493 22.22 -3.49 20.20
CA ALA A 493 20.84 -3.03 20.19
C ALA A 493 20.28 -3.06 18.78
N VAL A 494 19.00 -3.44 18.67
CA VAL A 494 18.31 -3.48 17.38
C VAL A 494 17.97 -2.06 16.95
N ARG A 495 18.43 -1.67 15.76
CA ARG A 495 18.05 -0.41 15.12
C ARG A 495 16.58 -0.47 14.71
N ARG A 496 15.89 0.66 14.86
CA ARG A 496 14.45 0.78 14.59
C ARG A 496 14.17 1.74 13.43
N THR A 497 15.06 1.80 12.44
CA THR A 497 14.83 2.61 11.24
C THR A 497 13.90 1.84 10.27
N PRO A 498 13.14 2.52 9.39
CA PRO A 498 12.35 1.86 8.34
C PRO A 498 13.17 0.87 7.51
N ALA A 499 14.37 1.27 7.07
CA ALA A 499 15.25 0.37 6.31
C ALA A 499 15.58 -0.91 7.09
N THR A 500 15.89 -0.82 8.40
CA THR A 500 16.14 -2.02 9.23
C THR A 500 14.88 -2.84 9.55
N ARG A 501 13.68 -2.26 9.44
CA ARG A 501 12.41 -3.01 9.52
C ARG A 501 12.25 -3.87 8.27
N VAL A 502 12.45 -3.29 7.08
CA VAL A 502 12.45 -4.02 5.79
C VAL A 502 13.51 -5.12 5.79
N MET A 503 14.75 -4.82 6.18
CA MET A 503 15.83 -5.83 6.24
C MET A 503 15.46 -7.02 7.15
N ARG A 504 14.87 -6.76 8.32
CA ARG A 504 14.43 -7.82 9.24
C ARG A 504 13.26 -8.62 8.69
N ALA A 505 12.27 -7.97 8.09
CA ALA A 505 11.14 -8.63 7.45
C ALA A 505 11.61 -9.55 6.32
N ALA A 506 12.61 -9.10 5.55
CA ALA A 506 13.26 -9.88 4.50
C ALA A 506 14.28 -10.90 5.02
N GLY A 507 14.56 -10.94 6.33
CA GLY A 507 15.45 -11.92 6.97
C GLY A 507 16.96 -11.67 6.78
N PHE A 508 17.38 -10.42 6.54
CA PHE A 508 18.78 -10.02 6.39
C PHE A 508 19.28 -9.21 7.59
N ASP A 509 20.43 -9.60 8.16
CA ASP A 509 21.03 -8.90 9.31
C ASP A 509 21.92 -7.71 8.90
N GLU A 510 22.53 -7.78 7.71
CA GLU A 510 23.43 -6.75 7.18
C GLU A 510 23.26 -6.62 5.67
N ALA A 511 23.46 -5.41 5.14
CA ALA A 511 23.45 -5.14 3.72
C ALA A 511 24.50 -4.07 3.35
N PRO A 512 25.22 -4.22 2.21
CA PRO A 512 25.94 -3.12 1.61
C PRO A 512 24.97 -2.09 1.01
N GLY A 513 25.35 -0.81 1.06
CA GLY A 513 24.59 0.28 0.46
C GLY A 513 25.46 1.40 -0.09
N TRP A 514 24.85 2.23 -0.95
CA TRP A 514 25.45 3.36 -1.64
C TRP A 514 24.53 4.58 -1.57
N TRP A 515 25.10 5.77 -1.72
CA TRP A 515 24.33 6.99 -1.88
C TRP A 515 24.17 7.29 -3.37
N VAL A 516 22.93 7.46 -3.82
CA VAL A 516 22.60 7.74 -5.23
C VAL A 516 21.55 8.84 -5.25
N ASN A 517 21.88 10.02 -5.75
CA ASN A 517 20.98 11.17 -5.84
C ASN A 517 20.26 11.50 -4.51
N GLY A 518 20.95 11.36 -3.38
CA GLY A 518 20.41 11.62 -2.03
C GLY A 518 19.62 10.48 -1.40
N HIS A 519 19.50 9.33 -2.07
CA HIS A 519 18.87 8.11 -1.55
C HIS A 519 19.91 7.07 -1.14
N ALA A 520 19.60 6.28 -0.11
CA ALA A 520 20.37 5.11 0.27
C ALA A 520 19.88 3.90 -0.52
N VAL A 521 20.70 3.41 -1.45
CA VAL A 521 20.43 2.20 -2.24
C VAL A 521 21.14 1.03 -1.60
N MET A 522 20.42 -0.01 -1.19
CA MET A 522 20.97 -1.22 -0.55
C MET A 522 20.65 -2.46 -1.37
N LEU A 523 21.62 -3.38 -1.40
CA LEU A 523 21.49 -4.68 -2.05
C LEU A 523 21.46 -5.77 -0.99
N LEU A 524 20.29 -6.35 -0.74
CA LEU A 524 20.12 -7.47 0.17
C LEU A 524 20.21 -8.76 -0.64
N ALA A 525 21.31 -9.49 -0.49
CA ALA A 525 21.59 -10.68 -1.31
C ALA A 525 21.97 -11.87 -0.45
N GLY A 526 21.36 -13.03 -0.73
CA GLY A 526 21.70 -14.30 -0.09
C GLY A 526 20.48 -15.15 0.24
N ALA A 527 20.70 -16.24 0.98
CA ALA A 527 19.61 -16.95 1.63
C ALA A 527 19.23 -16.15 2.88
N ALA A 528 18.01 -15.62 2.92
CA ALA A 528 17.45 -15.01 4.12
C ALA A 528 17.56 -16.00 5.31
N SER A 529 17.74 -15.48 6.52
CA SER A 529 18.04 -16.27 7.73
C SER A 529 17.11 -17.49 7.91
N GLU A 530 17.58 -18.52 8.64
CA GLU A 530 16.87 -19.80 8.92
C GLU A 530 15.41 -19.65 9.41
N ARG A 531 15.00 -18.46 9.84
CA ARG A 531 13.65 -18.11 10.31
C ARG A 531 12.65 -17.85 9.18
N SER A 532 13.12 -17.44 8.00
CA SER A 532 12.36 -17.48 6.75
C SER A 532 12.75 -18.77 6.04
N ILE A 533 11.79 -19.52 5.47
CA ILE A 533 12.08 -20.75 4.69
C ILE A 533 12.62 -20.33 3.30
N GLY A 534 13.56 -19.37 3.30
CA GLY A 534 13.78 -18.40 2.25
C GLY A 534 14.54 -18.94 1.07
N VAL A 535 13.94 -18.75 -0.08
CA VAL A 535 14.53 -18.86 -1.40
C VAL A 535 15.71 -17.88 -1.46
N PRO A 536 16.91 -18.28 -1.91
CA PRO A 536 17.98 -17.34 -2.18
C PRO A 536 17.48 -16.20 -3.07
N SER A 537 17.61 -14.96 -2.60
CA SER A 537 17.06 -13.79 -3.28
C SER A 537 18.07 -12.64 -3.31
N VAL A 538 17.84 -11.74 -4.26
CA VAL A 538 18.50 -10.44 -4.37
C VAL A 538 17.39 -9.41 -4.39
N MET A 539 17.28 -8.67 -3.30
CA MET A 539 16.31 -7.61 -3.09
C MET A 539 17.02 -6.26 -3.13
N LEU A 540 16.40 -5.31 -3.83
CA LEU A 540 16.78 -3.91 -3.85
C LEU A 540 15.94 -3.15 -2.83
N LEU A 541 16.59 -2.30 -2.05
CA LEU A 541 15.95 -1.35 -1.15
C LEU A 541 16.50 0.05 -1.48
N ILE A 542 15.62 0.96 -1.89
CA ILE A 542 15.95 2.38 -2.05
C ILE A 542 15.26 3.13 -0.92
N ALA A 543 16.02 3.83 -0.09
CA ALA A 543 15.51 4.49 1.11
C ALA A 543 15.81 5.98 1.07
N ARG A 544 14.87 6.83 1.53
CA ARG A 544 15.18 8.23 1.83
C ARG A 544 16.24 8.31 2.93
N ALA A 545 16.99 9.41 2.97
CA ALA A 545 18.10 9.55 3.91
C ALA A 545 17.65 9.43 5.38
N ASP A 546 16.47 9.91 5.74
CA ASP A 546 15.93 9.77 7.09
C ASP A 546 15.36 8.37 7.39
N ALA A 547 15.15 7.51 6.38
CA ALA A 547 14.69 6.13 6.58
C ALA A 547 15.82 5.17 7.02
N VAL A 548 17.08 5.62 6.91
CA VAL A 548 18.27 4.90 7.39
C VAL A 548 18.83 5.47 8.70
N LEU A 549 18.18 6.52 9.22
CA LEU A 549 18.48 7.17 10.49
C LEU A 549 17.29 6.98 11.43
N ASP A 550 17.56 6.84 12.72
CA ASP A 550 16.54 7.02 13.75
C ASP A 550 16.86 8.34 14.45
N PRO A 551 16.18 9.45 14.11
CA PRO A 551 16.51 10.76 14.68
C PRO A 551 16.51 10.78 16.21
N MET A 552 15.71 9.90 16.84
CA MET A 552 15.47 9.88 18.28
C MET A 552 15.91 8.56 18.94
N ASP A 553 16.79 7.80 18.27
CA ASP A 553 17.44 6.58 18.78
C ASP A 553 16.46 5.61 19.49
N GLY A 554 15.30 5.37 18.88
CA GLY A 554 14.29 4.42 19.35
C GLY A 554 13.42 4.92 20.51
N THR A 555 13.55 6.19 20.88
CA THR A 555 12.76 6.82 21.95
C THR A 555 11.36 7.13 21.44
N THR A 556 10.34 6.59 22.11
CA THR A 556 8.94 6.83 21.73
C THR A 556 8.53 8.29 21.92
N THR A 557 7.56 8.77 21.15
CA THR A 557 7.00 10.13 21.27
C THR A 557 6.57 10.43 22.71
N TRP A 558 5.95 9.47 23.40
CA TRP A 558 5.55 9.61 24.81
C TRP A 558 6.72 9.74 25.78
N ALA A 559 7.79 8.98 25.59
CA ALA A 559 8.99 9.15 26.39
C ALA A 559 9.64 10.52 26.16
N LEU A 560 9.74 10.97 24.91
CA LEU A 560 10.27 12.31 24.56
C LEU A 560 9.42 13.41 25.19
N ARG A 561 8.10 13.28 25.12
CA ARG A 561 7.14 14.24 25.68
C ARG A 561 7.31 14.43 27.19
N GLY A 562 7.43 13.33 27.95
CA GLY A 562 7.69 13.39 29.39
C GLY A 562 9.02 14.07 29.75
N ARG A 563 10.08 13.80 28.97
CA ARG A 563 11.40 14.45 29.13
C ARG A 563 11.33 15.93 28.83
N ALA A 564 10.68 16.29 27.71
CA ALA A 564 10.47 17.65 27.28
C ALA A 564 9.72 18.50 28.33
N ARG A 565 8.77 17.90 29.08
CA ARG A 565 8.09 18.56 30.21
C ARG A 565 9.03 18.93 31.35
N VAL A 566 9.91 18.01 31.75
CA VAL A 566 10.92 18.28 32.79
C VAL A 566 11.87 19.39 32.33
N LEU A 567 12.34 19.31 31.10
CA LEU A 567 13.26 20.29 30.51
C LEU A 567 12.64 21.69 30.40
N GLY A 568 11.40 21.79 29.89
CA GLY A 568 10.66 23.05 29.82
C GLY A 568 10.45 23.68 31.20
N SER A 569 10.09 22.88 32.21
CA SER A 569 9.95 23.35 33.59
C SER A 569 11.26 23.94 34.15
N LEU A 570 12.39 23.26 33.94
CA LEU A 570 13.72 23.74 34.37
C LEU A 570 14.19 24.99 33.62
N ALA A 571 13.80 25.12 32.35
CA ALA A 571 14.07 26.30 31.53
C ALA A 571 13.17 27.50 31.87
N GLY A 572 12.15 27.32 32.72
CA GLY A 572 11.15 28.35 33.02
C GLY A 572 10.20 28.62 31.85
N ARG A 573 10.04 27.64 30.95
CA ARG A 573 9.12 27.63 29.79
C ARG A 573 8.24 26.38 29.93
N GLU A 574 7.23 26.47 30.80
CA GLU A 574 6.30 25.35 31.04
C GLU A 574 5.65 24.87 29.73
N ASN A 575 5.40 23.57 29.62
CA ASN A 575 4.71 23.03 28.46
C ASN A 575 3.26 23.54 28.45
N GLU A 576 2.88 24.27 27.41
CA GLU A 576 1.56 24.89 27.31
C GLU A 576 0.66 24.14 26.32
N PRO A 577 -0.64 23.97 26.62
CA PRO A 577 -1.59 23.42 25.66
C PRO A 577 -1.81 24.39 24.49
N ILE A 578 -1.95 23.86 23.28
CA ILE A 578 -2.18 24.61 22.05
C ILE A 578 -3.15 23.86 21.14
N SER A 579 -4.17 24.57 20.65
CA SER A 579 -5.16 24.02 19.71
C SER A 579 -4.52 23.75 18.34
N TRP A 580 -4.97 22.74 17.61
CA TRP A 580 -4.45 22.39 16.29
C TRP A 580 -5.53 21.75 15.44
N ASN A 581 -5.28 21.63 14.13
CA ASN A 581 -6.25 21.12 13.16
C ASN A 581 -6.13 19.61 12.94
N GLY A 582 -5.78 18.86 13.99
CA GLY A 582 -5.61 17.40 13.94
C GLY A 582 -6.91 16.61 13.97
N PRO A 583 -6.83 15.27 13.90
CA PRO A 583 -7.98 14.39 13.97
C PRO A 583 -8.69 14.52 15.33
N ALA A 584 -10.01 14.37 15.30
CA ALA A 584 -10.80 14.25 16.52
C ALA A 584 -10.72 12.82 17.08
N LEU A 585 -10.92 12.67 18.39
CA LEU A 585 -10.98 11.36 19.02
C LEU A 585 -12.11 10.52 18.42
N VAL A 586 -11.85 9.23 18.18
CA VAL A 586 -12.75 8.35 17.43
C VAL A 586 -14.17 8.37 18.00
N GLY A 587 -15.14 8.71 17.14
CA GLY A 587 -16.56 8.80 17.48
C GLY A 587 -16.98 10.12 18.13
N SER A 588 -16.15 11.16 18.08
CA SER A 588 -16.43 12.49 18.63
C SER A 588 -15.94 13.61 17.72
N ASP A 589 -16.36 14.86 18.01
CA ASP A 589 -15.82 16.08 17.39
C ASP A 589 -14.72 16.74 18.25
N ILE A 590 -14.24 16.04 19.28
CA ILE A 590 -13.27 16.59 20.24
C ILE A 590 -11.87 16.41 19.67
N VAL A 591 -11.19 17.52 19.38
CA VAL A 591 -9.77 17.56 19.03
C VAL A 591 -8.97 17.96 20.28
N PRO A 592 -8.22 17.05 20.91
CA PRO A 592 -7.40 17.39 22.06
C PRO A 592 -6.30 18.39 21.71
N ASP A 593 -6.04 19.31 22.64
CA ASP A 593 -4.96 20.28 22.51
C ASP A 593 -3.60 19.56 22.51
N ALA A 594 -2.73 19.89 21.55
CA ALA A 594 -1.33 19.49 21.57
C ALA A 594 -0.59 20.20 22.71
N THR A 595 0.59 19.72 23.09
CA THR A 595 1.48 20.47 23.99
C THR A 595 2.68 21.01 23.26
N ARG A 596 3.08 22.22 23.62
CA ARG A 596 4.30 22.86 23.11
C ARG A 596 5.28 23.16 24.23
N GLY A 597 6.55 23.28 23.89
CA GLY A 597 7.59 23.85 24.75
C GLY A 597 8.88 24.10 23.99
N GLY A 598 9.93 24.50 24.71
CA GLY A 598 11.23 24.70 24.09
C GLY A 598 12.31 25.23 25.03
N ILE A 599 13.56 25.12 24.59
CA ILE A 599 14.76 25.62 25.27
C ILE A 599 15.49 26.58 24.33
N ARG A 600 16.04 27.66 24.89
CA ARG A 600 16.92 28.58 24.19
C ARG A 600 18.26 28.66 24.91
N THR A 601 19.33 28.36 24.20
CA THR A 601 20.72 28.50 24.67
C THR A 601 21.38 29.68 23.95
N GLU A 602 22.66 29.93 24.25
CA GLU A 602 23.45 30.93 23.52
C GLU A 602 23.72 30.54 22.05
N PHE A 603 23.64 29.25 21.72
CA PHE A 603 24.02 28.70 20.42
C PHE A 603 22.87 28.11 19.62
N ALA A 604 21.75 27.74 20.25
CA ALA A 604 20.61 27.16 19.57
C ALA A 604 19.27 27.44 20.27
N THR A 605 18.19 27.31 19.51
CA THR A 605 16.81 27.29 19.98
C THR A 605 16.17 25.99 19.53
N TRP A 606 15.60 25.24 20.46
CA TRP A 606 14.82 24.05 20.17
C TRP A 606 13.40 24.22 20.66
N ALA A 607 12.43 23.83 19.84
CA ALA A 607 11.03 23.80 20.21
C ALA A 607 10.40 22.47 19.83
N TRP A 608 9.39 22.06 20.56
CA TRP A 608 8.70 20.79 20.35
C TRP A 608 7.20 20.99 20.48
N HIS A 609 6.46 20.20 19.70
CA HIS A 609 5.02 20.09 19.72
C HIS A 609 4.67 18.61 19.70
N PHE A 610 3.86 18.15 20.65
CA PHE A 610 3.43 16.76 20.75
C PHE A 610 1.90 16.69 20.78
N THR A 611 1.34 15.82 19.95
CA THR A 611 -0.11 15.64 19.80
C THR A 611 -0.57 14.42 20.60
N HIS A 612 -1.88 14.12 20.58
CA HIS A 612 -2.46 13.00 21.33
C HIS A 612 -2.39 11.66 20.58
N ASP A 613 -2.14 11.68 19.27
CA ASP A 613 -2.11 10.55 18.35
C ASP A 613 -0.67 10.11 18.01
N ARG A 614 0.26 10.28 18.97
CA ARG A 614 1.69 9.91 18.87
C ARG A 614 2.50 10.68 17.83
N ARG A 615 1.90 11.65 17.14
CA ARG A 615 2.59 12.56 16.22
C ARG A 615 3.22 13.76 16.95
N GLY A 616 4.03 14.52 16.22
CA GLY A 616 4.68 15.70 16.77
C GLY A 616 5.59 16.39 15.78
N VAL A 617 6.07 17.58 16.17
CA VAL A 617 7.00 18.40 15.40
C VAL A 617 8.09 18.92 16.33
N LEU A 618 9.35 18.68 15.97
CA LEU A 618 10.54 19.21 16.62
C LEU A 618 11.21 20.21 15.68
N LEU A 619 11.48 21.40 16.20
CA LEU A 619 12.14 22.48 15.50
C LEU A 619 13.51 22.72 16.13
N SER A 620 14.50 22.91 15.28
CA SER A 620 15.87 23.27 15.66
C SER A 620 16.28 24.51 14.89
N CYS A 621 16.87 25.48 15.60
CA CYS A 621 17.50 26.65 15.00
C CYS A 621 18.85 26.89 15.67
N THR A 622 19.93 26.64 14.95
CA THR A 622 21.29 26.96 15.41
C THR A 622 21.66 28.40 15.06
N ASN A 623 22.01 29.21 16.06
CA ASN A 623 22.22 30.65 15.93
C ASN A 623 23.35 31.01 14.94
N GLU A 624 24.39 30.18 14.82
CA GLU A 624 25.48 30.37 13.86
C GLU A 624 25.02 30.26 12.40
N PHE A 625 24.01 29.42 12.15
CA PHE A 625 23.51 29.09 10.80
C PHE A 625 22.10 29.63 10.56
N ALA A 626 21.60 30.49 11.46
CA ALA A 626 20.29 31.10 11.33
C ALA A 626 20.23 31.92 10.03
N PRO A 627 19.13 31.83 9.26
CA PRO A 627 19.00 32.55 8.00
C PRO A 627 19.07 34.07 8.21
N ASP A 628 19.64 34.77 7.23
CA ASP A 628 19.63 36.24 7.21
C ASP A 628 18.20 36.74 6.95
N LEU A 629 17.55 37.18 8.02
CA LEU A 629 16.16 37.68 8.00
C LEU A 629 16.00 38.97 7.18
N THR A 630 17.10 39.56 6.69
CA THR A 630 17.07 40.76 5.84
C THR A 630 17.13 40.46 4.35
N ALA A 631 17.31 39.19 3.95
CA ALA A 631 17.29 38.79 2.55
C ALA A 631 15.86 38.81 1.99
N ASP A 632 15.73 39.24 0.73
CA ASP A 632 14.42 39.36 0.05
C ASP A 632 13.70 38.00 -0.10
N ASP A 633 14.44 36.88 -0.09
CA ASP A 633 13.93 35.51 -0.21
C ASP A 633 13.99 34.72 1.12
N ALA A 634 14.14 35.42 2.25
CA ALA A 634 14.26 34.79 3.57
C ALA A 634 13.01 34.00 3.96
N TYR A 635 11.83 34.45 3.54
CA TYR A 635 10.57 33.76 3.81
C TYR A 635 10.51 32.45 3.02
N GLU A 636 10.70 32.50 1.70
CA GLU A 636 10.60 31.35 0.80
C GLU A 636 11.58 30.25 1.20
N ARG A 637 12.86 30.58 1.40
CA ARG A 637 13.89 29.61 1.80
C ARG A 637 13.61 28.92 3.13
N ASN A 638 12.93 29.62 4.04
CA ASN A 638 12.63 29.10 5.37
C ASN A 638 11.29 28.34 5.37
N ALA A 639 10.33 28.74 4.54
CA ALA A 639 9.10 28.00 4.29
C ALA A 639 9.37 26.66 3.61
N GLU A 640 10.28 26.61 2.63
CA GLU A 640 10.69 25.39 1.93
C GLU A 640 11.13 24.27 2.91
N LEU A 641 11.72 24.60 4.07
CA LEU A 641 12.11 23.62 5.09
C LEU A 641 10.92 22.91 5.76
N PHE A 642 9.70 23.41 5.60
CA PHE A 642 8.48 22.81 6.12
C PHE A 642 7.76 21.92 5.10
N ASP A 643 8.23 21.86 3.86
CA ASP A 643 7.64 21.00 2.84
C ASP A 643 7.61 19.53 3.29
N GLY A 644 6.53 18.81 2.95
CA GLY A 644 6.32 17.41 3.31
C GLY A 644 5.85 17.19 4.75
N VAL A 645 5.72 18.24 5.57
CA VAL A 645 5.04 18.14 6.88
C VAL A 645 3.52 18.19 6.66
N PRO A 646 2.74 17.25 7.22
CA PRO A 646 1.28 17.26 7.13
C PRO A 646 0.64 18.59 7.51
N GLU A 647 -0.41 19.01 6.79
CA GLU A 647 -1.05 20.33 6.99
C GLU A 647 -1.61 20.53 8.41
N ASP A 648 -2.13 19.46 9.01
CA ASP A 648 -2.61 19.49 10.38
C ASP A 648 -1.48 19.73 11.40
N LEU A 649 -0.31 19.14 11.20
CA LEU A 649 0.89 19.40 12.00
C LEU A 649 1.47 20.79 11.72
N LEU A 650 1.42 21.28 10.48
CA LEU A 650 1.82 22.64 10.14
C LEU A 650 1.00 23.69 10.89
N SER A 651 -0.28 23.40 11.17
CA SER A 651 -1.14 24.29 11.96
C SER A 651 -0.59 24.57 13.37
N LEU A 652 0.32 23.74 13.90
CA LEU A 652 0.97 23.96 15.20
C LEU A 652 1.97 25.12 15.19
N VAL A 653 2.55 25.43 14.02
CA VAL A 653 3.74 26.28 13.88
C VAL A 653 3.54 27.48 12.95
N LEU A 654 2.71 27.36 11.92
CA LEU A 654 2.43 28.44 10.98
C LEU A 654 1.58 29.53 11.62
N ASP A 655 1.89 30.79 11.33
CA ASP A 655 1.20 31.98 11.86
C ASP A 655 1.09 32.03 13.38
N ARG A 656 2.03 31.38 14.04
CA ARG A 656 2.08 31.23 15.48
C ARG A 656 3.45 31.66 15.98
N ASP A 657 3.44 32.66 16.85
CA ASP A 657 4.51 32.86 17.84
C ASP A 657 3.86 33.15 19.20
N PRO A 658 3.28 32.14 19.86
CA PRO A 658 2.39 32.41 20.97
C PRO A 658 3.16 32.64 22.29
N GLY A 659 4.45 33.03 22.23
CA GLY A 659 5.26 33.24 23.44
C GLY A 659 6.75 33.56 23.25
N GLY A 660 7.23 33.81 22.03
CA GLY A 660 8.66 34.02 21.76
C GLY A 660 9.48 32.74 21.96
N LEU A 661 8.89 31.57 21.65
CA LEU A 661 9.56 30.28 21.77
C LEU A 661 10.73 30.19 20.78
N TYR A 662 10.46 30.62 19.54
CA TYR A 662 11.38 30.74 18.41
C TYR A 662 11.14 32.08 17.72
N ASP A 663 12.14 32.55 16.96
CA ASP A 663 11.99 33.75 16.14
C ASP A 663 11.17 33.40 14.87
N VAL A 664 10.49 34.36 14.23
CA VAL A 664 9.66 34.14 13.03
C VAL A 664 10.03 35.05 11.87
N VAL A 665 9.96 34.51 10.64
CA VAL A 665 10.05 35.27 9.38
C VAL A 665 8.64 35.63 8.93
N ARG A 666 8.41 36.86 8.47
CA ARG A 666 7.12 37.30 7.92
C ARG A 666 7.21 37.53 6.42
N ARG A 667 6.14 37.23 5.70
CA ARG A 667 6.00 37.56 4.29
C ARG A 667 5.88 39.08 4.10
N SER A 668 6.38 39.60 2.98
CA SER A 668 6.32 41.02 2.63
C SER A 668 4.91 41.46 2.19
N GLU A 669 4.51 42.69 2.54
CA GLU A 669 3.16 43.25 2.25
C GLU A 669 2.89 43.49 0.74
N GLU A 670 3.90 43.43 -0.15
CA GLU A 670 3.72 43.71 -1.59
C GLU A 670 3.15 42.53 -2.40
N THR A 671 3.04 41.34 -1.81
CA THR A 671 2.59 40.09 -2.47
C THR A 671 1.15 39.68 -2.10
N GLU A 672 0.35 40.59 -1.52
CA GLU A 672 -0.99 40.31 -0.96
C GLU A 672 -2.09 39.93 -1.99
N ASN A 673 -1.83 39.95 -3.30
CA ASN A 673 -2.91 39.96 -4.32
C ASN A 673 -3.07 38.71 -5.20
N GLU A 674 -2.32 37.63 -4.99
CA GLU A 674 -2.64 36.34 -5.60
C GLU A 674 -3.29 35.45 -4.54
N LYS A 675 -4.59 35.16 -4.72
CA LYS A 675 -5.28 34.15 -3.89
C LYS A 675 -4.51 32.84 -4.05
N ALA A 676 -3.83 32.42 -2.99
CA ALA A 676 -3.03 31.21 -2.99
C ALA A 676 -3.91 29.96 -3.19
N GLU A 677 -4.06 29.52 -4.44
CA GLU A 677 -4.19 28.10 -4.73
C GLU A 677 -2.86 27.45 -4.31
N GLY A 678 -2.83 26.77 -3.15
CA GLY A 678 -1.56 26.18 -2.66
C GLY A 678 -1.47 25.85 -1.17
N GLY A 679 -2.42 25.10 -0.60
CA GLY A 679 -2.27 24.51 0.75
C GLY A 679 -1.94 25.45 1.92
N ALA A 680 -1.65 24.87 3.09
CA ALA A 680 -1.42 25.63 4.33
C ALA A 680 -0.16 26.52 4.31
N LEU A 681 0.93 26.05 3.69
CA LEU A 681 2.21 26.75 3.68
C LEU A 681 2.20 27.98 2.74
N ALA A 682 1.54 27.90 1.58
CA ALA A 682 1.42 29.07 0.72
C ALA A 682 0.46 30.12 1.29
N ALA A 683 -0.54 29.72 2.09
CA ALA A 683 -1.45 30.63 2.78
C ALA A 683 -0.82 31.36 3.99
N ALA A 684 0.23 30.80 4.59
CA ALA A 684 0.84 31.34 5.80
C ALA A 684 1.44 32.75 5.61
N GLN A 685 1.31 33.59 6.63
CA GLN A 685 1.89 34.95 6.68
C GLN A 685 3.26 34.96 7.38
N SER A 686 3.54 33.96 8.20
CA SER A 686 4.77 33.82 8.96
C SER A 686 5.12 32.37 9.25
N VAL A 687 6.42 32.11 9.25
CA VAL A 687 7.03 30.79 9.47
C VAL A 687 8.11 30.86 10.56
N PRO A 688 8.29 29.82 11.39
CA PRO A 688 9.37 29.76 12.39
C PRO A 688 10.75 29.77 11.75
N VAL A 689 11.68 30.59 12.25
CA VAL A 689 13.09 30.57 11.85
C VAL A 689 13.71 29.25 12.30
N VAL A 690 14.14 28.41 11.37
CA VAL A 690 14.66 27.07 11.64
C VAL A 690 15.87 26.74 10.78
N THR A 691 16.70 25.84 11.29
CA THR A 691 17.76 25.16 10.53
C THR A 691 17.47 23.67 10.35
N GLY A 692 16.52 23.10 11.10
CA GLY A 692 16.01 21.75 10.93
C GLY A 692 14.56 21.59 11.41
N VAL A 693 13.79 20.81 10.66
CA VAL A 693 12.40 20.42 10.97
C VAL A 693 12.30 18.91 10.97
N TYR A 694 11.86 18.35 12.08
CA TYR A 694 11.63 16.92 12.25
C TYR A 694 10.19 16.71 12.71
N TRP A 695 9.52 15.70 12.19
CA TRP A 695 8.13 15.42 12.56
C TRP A 695 7.91 13.92 12.71
N SER A 696 6.90 13.52 13.47
CA SER A 696 6.55 12.11 13.62
C SER A 696 5.21 11.81 12.98
N ASP A 697 5.16 10.70 12.25
CA ASP A 697 3.93 10.12 11.67
C ASP A 697 3.17 9.22 12.66
N GLY A 698 3.64 9.14 13.91
CA GLY A 698 3.06 8.29 14.96
C GLY A 698 3.83 6.99 15.17
N THR A 699 4.63 6.57 14.19
CA THR A 699 5.49 5.38 14.25
C THR A 699 6.96 5.77 14.34
N ASP A 700 7.42 6.62 13.44
CA ASP A 700 8.80 7.03 13.33
C ASP A 700 8.95 8.56 13.36
N TRP A 701 10.18 9.02 13.60
CA TRP A 701 10.58 10.40 13.35
C TRP A 701 11.16 10.55 11.93
N ARG A 702 10.75 11.62 11.26
CA ARG A 702 11.07 11.98 9.88
C ARG A 702 11.76 13.34 9.83
N ALA A 703 12.65 13.52 8.86
CA ALA A 703 13.03 14.86 8.42
C ALA A 703 11.95 15.38 7.47
N SER A 704 11.72 16.70 7.43
CA SER A 704 10.86 17.27 6.39
C SER A 704 11.46 17.06 4.99
N ASP A 705 10.61 16.99 3.96
CA ASP A 705 11.05 16.84 2.58
C ASP A 705 11.90 18.04 2.14
N GLY A 706 11.57 19.22 2.63
CA GLY A 706 12.38 20.42 2.48
C GLY A 706 13.81 20.26 3.00
N LEU A 707 13.95 19.72 4.22
CA LEU A 707 15.25 19.46 4.82
C LEU A 707 16.01 18.38 4.04
N LEU A 708 15.33 17.32 3.60
CA LEU A 708 15.91 16.25 2.79
C LEU A 708 16.38 16.75 1.41
N ARG A 709 15.61 17.61 0.73
CA ARG A 709 16.02 18.24 -0.54
C ARG A 709 17.23 19.13 -0.35
N ARG A 710 17.30 19.90 0.73
CA ARG A 710 18.48 20.72 1.08
C ARG A 710 19.69 19.86 1.41
N ALA A 711 19.50 18.76 2.13
CA ALA A 711 20.54 17.79 2.43
C ALA A 711 21.09 17.16 1.16
N ARG A 712 20.21 16.75 0.24
CA ARG A 712 20.58 16.28 -1.10
C ARG A 712 21.40 17.34 -1.81
N ALA A 713 20.85 18.55 -2.01
CA ALA A 713 21.53 19.60 -2.77
C ALA A 713 22.94 19.92 -2.22
N THR A 714 23.09 19.92 -0.89
CA THR A 714 24.37 20.15 -0.23
C THR A 714 25.33 18.97 -0.39
N ALA A 715 24.84 17.75 -0.21
CA ALA A 715 25.65 16.54 -0.34
C ALA A 715 26.06 16.28 -1.78
N THR A 716 25.19 16.57 -2.75
CA THR A 716 25.41 16.30 -4.16
C THR A 716 26.20 17.40 -4.89
N ASP A 717 26.59 18.47 -4.19
CA ASP A 717 27.38 19.57 -4.77
C ASP A 717 28.78 19.07 -5.16
N GLY A 718 28.97 18.84 -6.46
CA GLY A 718 30.21 18.32 -7.04
C GLY A 718 30.38 16.79 -6.99
N ASP A 719 29.49 16.05 -6.34
CA ASP A 719 29.47 14.58 -6.30
C ASP A 719 28.03 14.03 -6.15
N PRO A 720 27.39 13.48 -7.19
CA PRO A 720 26.01 12.99 -7.11
C PRO A 720 25.80 11.83 -6.10
N ASN A 721 26.88 11.19 -5.65
CA ASN A 721 26.86 10.10 -4.68
C ASN A 721 27.25 10.58 -3.26
N GLY A 722 27.20 11.88 -3.00
CA GLY A 722 27.47 12.44 -1.69
C GLY A 722 26.47 11.98 -0.63
N ASN A 723 26.95 11.84 0.61
CA ASN A 723 26.17 11.33 1.74
C ASN A 723 25.32 12.44 2.41
N PRO A 724 23.99 12.50 2.21
CA PRO A 724 23.12 13.49 2.84
C PRO A 724 23.03 13.36 4.37
N LEU A 725 23.22 12.16 4.94
CA LEU A 725 23.22 11.98 6.40
C LEU A 725 24.34 12.76 7.09
N ALA A 726 25.47 12.93 6.42
CA ALA A 726 26.58 13.69 6.97
C ALA A 726 26.15 15.13 7.27
N TRP A 727 25.32 15.70 6.40
CA TRP A 727 24.75 17.03 6.59
C TRP A 727 23.55 17.04 7.54
N ILE A 728 22.61 16.09 7.42
CA ILE A 728 21.46 15.99 8.34
C ILE A 728 21.91 15.84 9.80
N THR A 729 23.01 15.14 10.05
CA THR A 729 23.57 14.95 11.39
C THR A 729 24.71 15.93 11.73
N SER A 730 24.89 16.98 10.92
CA SER A 730 25.88 18.03 11.17
C SER A 730 25.43 18.97 12.30
N ALA A 731 26.30 19.93 12.65
CA ALA A 731 25.93 20.98 13.58
C ALA A 731 24.84 21.90 13.00
N ASP A 732 24.81 22.10 11.68
CA ASP A 732 23.95 23.05 10.98
C ASP A 732 22.46 22.81 11.24
N THR A 733 22.03 21.55 11.23
CA THR A 733 20.62 21.18 11.44
C THR A 733 20.23 21.11 12.92
N GLY A 734 21.23 21.02 13.79
CA GLY A 734 21.08 20.82 15.23
C GLY A 734 20.45 19.48 15.65
N LEU A 735 20.35 18.47 14.76
CA LEU A 735 19.74 17.17 15.12
C LEU A 735 20.46 16.49 16.28
N LYS A 736 21.79 16.32 16.19
CA LYS A 736 22.57 15.66 17.26
C LYS A 736 22.43 16.39 18.59
N ALA A 737 22.46 17.72 18.55
CA ALA A 737 22.26 18.55 19.72
C ALA A 737 20.85 18.36 20.30
N LEU A 738 19.82 18.25 19.46
CA LEU A 738 18.45 17.96 19.89
C LEU A 738 18.32 16.56 20.52
N THR A 739 18.94 15.54 19.93
CA THR A 739 19.02 14.17 20.48
C THR A 739 19.70 14.18 21.86
N GLU A 740 20.81 14.92 22.01
CA GLU A 740 21.51 15.10 23.29
C GLU A 740 20.64 15.85 24.31
N VAL A 741 19.98 16.94 23.93
CA VAL A 741 19.07 17.73 24.80
C VAL A 741 17.96 16.85 25.35
N LEU A 742 17.29 16.08 24.49
CA LEU A 742 16.20 15.16 24.85
C LEU A 742 16.71 13.84 25.44
N PHE A 743 18.02 13.66 25.51
CA PHE A 743 18.71 12.45 25.98
C PHE A 743 18.22 11.17 25.29
N ALA A 744 17.84 11.27 24.01
CA ALA A 744 17.19 10.20 23.27
C ALA A 744 18.10 8.96 23.17
N GLY A 745 17.52 7.76 23.25
CA GLY A 745 18.25 6.49 23.26
C GLY A 745 18.74 6.06 24.65
N ASP A 746 18.92 7.01 25.58
CA ASP A 746 19.48 6.75 26.91
C ASP A 746 18.46 6.94 28.06
N GLY A 747 18.84 6.52 29.27
CA GLY A 747 18.03 6.65 30.49
C GLY A 747 18.02 8.06 31.08
N PHE A 748 16.84 8.64 31.34
CA PHE A 748 16.69 10.04 31.76
C PHE A 748 16.59 10.20 33.30
N ASP A 749 17.69 9.91 34.00
CA ASP A 749 17.75 9.83 35.47
C ASP A 749 18.37 11.07 36.15
N ASP A 750 18.48 11.06 37.48
CA ASP A 750 19.05 12.18 38.25
C ASP A 750 20.54 12.41 37.92
N ASP A 751 21.26 11.35 37.54
CA ASP A 751 22.68 11.39 37.18
C ASP A 751 22.93 12.28 35.94
N VAL A 752 21.95 12.38 35.03
CA VAL A 752 22.03 13.25 33.83
C VAL A 752 22.17 14.71 34.25
N PHE A 753 21.38 15.15 35.24
CA PHE A 753 21.41 16.53 35.73
C PHE A 753 22.58 16.81 36.68
N ALA A 754 23.25 15.77 37.19
CA ALA A 754 24.48 15.90 37.96
C ALA A 754 25.70 16.15 37.05
N ASP A 755 25.61 15.85 35.75
CA ASP A 755 26.66 16.15 34.78
C ASP A 755 26.68 17.66 34.46
N ALA A 756 27.79 18.31 34.85
CA ALA A 756 28.02 19.72 34.57
C ALA A 756 28.09 20.01 33.06
N SER A 757 28.55 19.03 32.26
CA SER A 757 28.70 19.19 30.81
C SER A 757 27.35 19.27 30.12
N TYR A 758 26.42 18.40 30.51
CA TYR A 758 25.03 18.40 30.02
C TYR A 758 24.30 19.66 30.46
N THR A 759 24.35 20.01 31.75
CA THR A 759 23.60 21.17 32.27
C THR A 759 24.11 22.51 31.73
N ASP A 760 25.42 22.66 31.53
CA ASP A 760 26.02 23.83 30.87
C ASP A 760 25.59 23.92 29.40
N PHE A 761 25.57 22.80 28.68
CA PHE A 761 25.11 22.75 27.29
C PHE A 761 23.62 23.10 27.14
N VAL A 762 22.74 22.49 27.94
CA VAL A 762 21.28 22.62 27.79
C VAL A 762 20.75 23.92 28.42
N PHE A 763 21.29 24.35 29.56
CA PHE A 763 20.75 25.48 30.33
C PHE A 763 21.70 26.68 30.44
N GLY A 764 22.96 26.55 30.00
CA GLY A 764 24.00 27.57 30.18
C GLY A 764 24.42 27.76 31.64
N ARG A 765 24.02 26.84 32.53
CA ARG A 765 24.27 26.90 33.97
C ARG A 765 24.04 25.53 34.65
N PRO A 766 24.73 25.26 35.78
CA PRO A 766 24.35 24.14 36.64
C PRO A 766 22.91 24.26 37.13
N VAL A 767 22.19 23.13 37.16
CA VAL A 767 20.82 23.07 37.67
C VAL A 767 20.82 22.64 39.13
N ASP A 768 19.97 23.27 39.95
CA ASP A 768 19.80 22.90 41.35
C ASP A 768 19.12 21.52 41.47
N PRO A 769 19.72 20.53 42.17
CA PRO A 769 19.11 19.21 42.36
C PRO A 769 17.71 19.26 42.99
N ASP A 770 17.45 20.23 43.87
CA ASP A 770 16.11 20.40 44.46
C ASP A 770 15.09 20.87 43.41
N ALA A 771 15.52 21.67 42.43
CA ALA A 771 14.70 22.09 41.30
C ALA A 771 14.46 20.94 40.29
N VAL A 772 15.47 20.10 40.04
CA VAL A 772 15.32 18.87 39.22
C VAL A 772 14.28 17.97 39.85
N LYS A 773 14.40 17.72 41.16
CA LYS A 773 13.43 16.92 41.89
C LYS A 773 12.04 17.53 41.84
N ALA A 774 11.91 18.85 42.04
CA ALA A 774 10.63 19.53 41.93
C ALA A 774 10.00 19.42 40.53
N ALA A 775 10.81 19.54 39.46
CA ALA A 775 10.35 19.41 38.08
C ALA A 775 9.89 17.98 37.76
N LYS A 776 10.63 16.97 38.23
CA LYS A 776 10.22 15.55 38.11
C LYS A 776 8.98 15.22 38.94
N ASP A 777 8.88 15.75 40.16
CA ASP A 777 7.71 15.58 41.04
C ASP A 777 6.47 16.33 40.49
N ALA A 778 6.65 17.35 39.65
CA ALA A 778 5.57 18.06 38.96
C ALA A 778 5.00 17.31 37.75
N VAL A 779 5.69 16.27 37.27
CA VAL A 779 5.14 15.31 36.30
C VAL A 779 4.20 14.37 37.07
N PRO A 780 2.87 14.44 36.87
CA PRO A 780 1.91 13.77 37.74
C PRO A 780 2.09 12.25 37.75
N ARG A 781 2.22 11.63 38.93
CA ARG A 781 2.10 10.18 39.04
C ARG A 781 0.63 9.80 38.86
N VAL A 782 0.31 9.05 37.81
CA VAL A 782 -1.06 8.66 37.42
C VAL A 782 -1.87 8.02 38.56
N LEU A 783 -1.18 7.47 39.57
CA LEU A 783 -1.79 6.74 40.68
C LEU A 783 -1.88 7.51 42.01
N ASP A 784 -1.19 8.64 42.17
CA ASP A 784 -1.17 9.38 43.45
C ASP A 784 -2.27 10.45 43.56
N ALA A 785 -2.96 10.76 42.46
CA ALA A 785 -4.11 11.66 42.45
C ALA A 785 -5.43 10.86 42.32
N PRO A 786 -6.48 11.15 43.11
CA PRO A 786 -7.81 10.55 42.95
C PRO A 786 -8.53 10.99 41.65
N ARG A 787 -7.81 11.60 40.70
CA ARG A 787 -8.24 12.14 39.42
C ARG A 787 -7.07 11.99 38.45
N VAL A 788 -7.29 11.37 37.28
CA VAL A 788 -6.42 11.60 36.13
C VAL A 788 -6.57 13.09 35.78
N GLY A 789 -5.49 13.84 35.56
CA GLY A 789 -5.54 15.28 35.32
C GLY A 789 -6.22 15.64 34.00
N SER A 790 -5.57 16.47 33.19
CA SER A 790 -5.91 16.61 31.77
C SER A 790 -5.42 15.39 30.96
N LEU A 791 -5.88 15.22 29.71
CA LEU A 791 -5.29 14.21 28.82
C LEU A 791 -3.79 14.45 28.64
N ASN A 792 -3.38 15.71 28.56
CA ASN A 792 -1.97 16.07 28.44
C ASN A 792 -1.13 15.61 29.64
N ASP A 793 -1.70 15.65 30.86
CA ASP A 793 -1.03 15.11 32.04
C ASP A 793 -0.92 13.59 32.02
N LEU A 794 -1.90 12.88 31.43
CA LEU A 794 -1.83 11.42 31.27
C LEU A 794 -0.76 11.01 30.26
N LEU A 795 -0.71 11.69 29.10
CA LEU A 795 0.22 11.37 28.02
C LEU A 795 1.68 11.54 28.42
N ASP A 796 1.98 12.43 29.37
CA ASP A 796 3.34 12.65 29.88
C ASP A 796 3.91 11.45 30.67
N VAL A 797 3.06 10.50 31.06
CA VAL A 797 3.40 9.40 31.97
C VAL A 797 2.88 8.04 31.55
N VAL A 798 2.13 7.97 30.44
CA VAL A 798 1.47 6.74 29.97
C VAL A 798 2.45 5.60 29.72
N SER A 799 3.67 5.89 29.25
CA SER A 799 4.75 4.90 29.06
C SER A 799 5.19 4.19 30.36
N SER A 800 4.83 4.75 31.51
CA SER A 800 5.17 4.24 32.85
C SER A 800 3.93 3.96 33.71
N GLY A 801 2.74 4.05 33.10
CA GLY A 801 1.46 3.93 33.77
C GLY A 801 1.00 2.48 33.99
N PRO A 802 -0.01 2.26 34.83
CA PRO A 802 -0.72 0.98 34.87
C PRO A 802 -1.42 0.73 33.53
N GLY A 803 -1.77 -0.53 33.24
CA GLY A 803 -2.46 -0.87 31.99
C GLY A 803 -3.76 -0.07 31.76
N ASN A 804 -4.09 0.19 30.49
CA ASN A 804 -5.15 1.09 30.01
C ASN A 804 -6.50 0.90 30.73
N ARG A 805 -6.81 -0.34 31.14
CA ARG A 805 -8.02 -0.68 31.88
C ARG A 805 -8.16 0.03 33.24
N PHE A 806 -7.09 0.16 34.03
CA PHE A 806 -7.13 0.88 35.33
C PHE A 806 -7.29 2.39 35.15
N LEU A 807 -6.73 2.90 34.05
CA LEU A 807 -6.81 4.30 33.68
C LEU A 807 -8.22 4.70 33.27
N LEU A 808 -8.96 3.78 32.65
CA LEU A 808 -10.33 4.02 32.20
C LEU A 808 -11.26 4.32 33.38
N ASP A 809 -11.26 3.48 34.44
CA ASP A 809 -12.09 3.73 35.63
C ASP A 809 -11.77 5.08 36.31
N ALA A 810 -10.48 5.41 36.39
CA ALA A 810 -10.01 6.67 36.95
C ALA A 810 -10.43 7.88 36.07
N ALA A 811 -10.43 7.71 34.75
CA ALA A 811 -10.87 8.71 33.79
C ALA A 811 -12.38 8.97 33.88
N LEU A 812 -13.20 7.92 33.97
CA LEU A 812 -14.66 8.02 34.10
C LEU A 812 -15.08 8.76 35.38
N SER A 813 -14.29 8.61 36.44
CA SER A 813 -14.48 9.29 37.72
C SER A 813 -13.97 10.75 37.72
N ASN A 814 -13.38 11.24 36.63
CA ASN A 814 -12.81 12.59 36.56
C ASN A 814 -13.92 13.65 36.62
N PRO A 815 -13.90 14.58 37.60
CA PRO A 815 -14.95 15.58 37.74
C PRO A 815 -14.84 16.74 36.74
N ASP A 816 -13.77 16.85 35.97
CA ASP A 816 -13.72 17.79 34.84
C ASP A 816 -14.37 17.15 33.60
N PRO A 817 -15.52 17.67 33.09
CA PRO A 817 -16.25 17.02 32.01
C PRO A 817 -15.47 16.91 30.70
N ARG A 818 -14.61 17.89 30.42
CA ARG A 818 -13.78 17.89 29.21
C ARG A 818 -12.69 16.82 29.30
N SER A 819 -11.90 16.86 30.37
CA SER A 819 -10.80 15.90 30.60
C SER A 819 -11.33 14.46 30.71
N ARG A 820 -12.49 14.25 31.35
CA ARG A 820 -13.16 12.95 31.39
C ARG A 820 -13.40 12.38 29.99
N ARG A 821 -14.00 13.17 29.10
CA ARG A 821 -14.30 12.75 27.73
C ARG A 821 -13.04 12.52 26.92
N GLU A 822 -12.11 13.47 26.95
CA GLU A 822 -10.84 13.37 26.23
C GLU A 822 -10.05 12.11 26.63
N ILE A 823 -9.88 11.88 27.93
CA ILE A 823 -9.11 10.73 28.43
C ILE A 823 -9.83 9.41 28.16
N ALA A 824 -11.12 9.32 28.45
CA ALA A 824 -11.83 8.06 28.32
C ALA A 824 -12.01 7.63 26.87
N LEU A 825 -12.28 8.57 25.95
CA LEU A 825 -12.35 8.28 24.51
C LEU A 825 -10.97 7.84 23.98
N TRP A 826 -9.91 8.55 24.35
CA TRP A 826 -8.54 8.18 23.96
C TRP A 826 -8.16 6.78 24.48
N LEU A 827 -8.47 6.46 25.73
CA LEU A 827 -8.19 5.12 26.28
C LEU A 827 -8.95 4.00 25.58
N LEU A 828 -10.20 4.25 25.16
CA LEU A 828 -10.99 3.28 24.39
C LEU A 828 -10.41 3.06 22.99
N GLU A 829 -9.88 4.12 22.36
CA GLU A 829 -9.14 4.03 21.09
C GLU A 829 -7.84 3.24 21.26
N GLU A 830 -7.12 3.43 22.38
CA GLU A 830 -5.92 2.70 22.76
C GLU A 830 -6.18 1.27 23.29
N GLY A 831 -7.39 0.74 23.08
CA GLY A 831 -7.74 -0.65 23.36
C GLY A 831 -8.10 -0.97 24.82
N ALA A 832 -8.50 0.00 25.64
CA ALA A 832 -9.04 -0.30 26.95
C ALA A 832 -10.35 -1.11 26.85
N ASP A 833 -10.40 -2.31 27.44
CA ASP A 833 -11.60 -3.15 27.49
C ASP A 833 -12.61 -2.65 28.54
N PRO A 834 -13.80 -2.17 28.13
CA PRO A 834 -14.82 -1.70 29.05
C PRO A 834 -15.85 -2.79 29.43
N SER A 835 -15.73 -4.01 28.91
CA SER A 835 -16.67 -5.11 29.19
C SER A 835 -16.49 -5.71 30.58
N THR A 836 -15.28 -5.63 31.13
CA THR A 836 -14.92 -6.28 32.39
C THR A 836 -14.88 -5.32 33.59
N GLN A 837 -15.70 -5.59 34.62
CA GLN A 837 -15.80 -4.77 35.83
C GLN A 837 -14.53 -4.87 36.70
N LEU A 838 -13.92 -3.72 37.04
CA LEU A 838 -12.82 -3.63 38.03
C LEU A 838 -13.30 -3.10 39.40
N SER A 839 -14.25 -2.18 39.39
CA SER A 839 -14.91 -1.67 40.58
C SER A 839 -16.19 -2.47 40.89
N PHE A 840 -16.90 -2.10 41.97
CA PHE A 840 -18.24 -2.64 42.26
C PHE A 840 -19.33 -2.08 41.32
N LEU A 841 -18.96 -1.21 40.37
CA LEU A 841 -19.79 -0.60 39.34
C LEU A 841 -19.29 -1.01 37.95
N THR A 842 -20.19 -1.07 36.97
CA THR A 842 -19.78 -1.12 35.56
C THR A 842 -19.18 0.22 35.13
N PRO A 843 -18.37 0.28 34.06
CA PRO A 843 -17.88 1.56 33.53
C PRO A 843 -19.00 2.56 33.22
N VAL A 844 -20.15 2.08 32.74
CA VAL A 844 -21.35 2.92 32.54
C VAL A 844 -21.85 3.46 33.88
N ASN A 845 -22.07 2.61 34.89
CA ASN A 845 -22.54 3.08 36.20
C ASN A 845 -21.52 4.00 36.89
N LEU A 846 -20.23 3.80 36.66
CA LEU A 846 -19.16 4.63 37.20
C LEU A 846 -19.18 6.04 36.59
N LEU A 847 -19.36 6.17 35.27
CA LEU A 847 -19.57 7.45 34.60
C LEU A 847 -20.79 8.18 35.17
N LEU A 848 -21.88 7.45 35.40
CA LEU A 848 -23.14 8.02 35.89
C LEU A 848 -23.13 8.45 37.36
N GLU A 849 -22.15 8.02 38.17
CA GLU A 849 -21.94 8.52 39.54
C GLU A 849 -21.30 9.92 39.55
N ASN A 850 -20.87 10.43 38.38
CA ASN A 850 -20.19 11.71 38.30
C ASN A 850 -21.14 12.89 38.55
N ARG A 851 -20.80 13.75 39.50
CA ARG A 851 -21.62 14.93 39.84
C ARG A 851 -21.60 16.03 38.78
N THR A 852 -20.65 15.96 37.85
CA THR A 852 -20.52 16.90 36.73
C THR A 852 -20.92 16.26 35.40
N LEU A 853 -21.74 15.21 35.44
CA LEU A 853 -22.34 14.60 34.27
C LEU A 853 -23.15 15.63 33.49
N ASP A 854 -22.95 15.71 32.17
CA ASP A 854 -23.68 16.60 31.27
C ASP A 854 -24.09 15.90 29.97
N ALA A 855 -24.88 16.58 29.13
CA ALA A 855 -25.35 16.04 27.85
C ALA A 855 -24.21 15.66 26.88
N GLY A 856 -23.01 16.25 27.02
CA GLY A 856 -21.84 15.95 26.21
C GLY A 856 -21.24 14.58 26.49
N ASP A 857 -21.51 13.98 27.66
CA ASP A 857 -21.08 12.61 28.00
C ASP A 857 -21.81 11.54 27.17
N ALA A 858 -22.85 11.90 26.41
CA ALA A 858 -23.57 10.99 25.52
C ALA A 858 -22.66 10.30 24.49
N VAL A 859 -21.64 11.02 24.00
CA VAL A 859 -20.66 10.48 23.06
C VAL A 859 -19.82 9.37 23.71
N LEU A 860 -19.30 9.64 24.91
CA LEU A 860 -18.54 8.66 25.68
C LEU A 860 -19.39 7.44 26.04
N LEU A 861 -20.64 7.67 26.44
CA LEU A 861 -21.55 6.61 26.81
C LEU A 861 -21.92 5.72 25.60
N ARG A 862 -22.15 6.30 24.41
CA ARG A 862 -22.32 5.53 23.16
C ARG A 862 -21.11 4.63 22.89
N ARG A 863 -19.89 5.18 23.03
CA ARG A 863 -18.66 4.43 22.77
C ARG A 863 -18.47 3.28 23.76
N LEU A 864 -18.70 3.52 25.06
CA LEU A 864 -18.64 2.48 26.09
C LEU A 864 -19.59 1.31 25.78
N VAL A 865 -20.86 1.60 25.47
CA VAL A 865 -21.84 0.55 25.15
C VAL A 865 -21.47 -0.18 23.86
N ALA A 866 -21.07 0.54 22.80
CA ALA A 866 -20.63 -0.07 21.55
C ALA A 866 -19.39 -0.97 21.73
N SER A 867 -18.52 -0.63 22.67
CA SER A 867 -17.35 -1.43 23.04
C SER A 867 -17.65 -2.52 24.08
N GLY A 868 -18.93 -2.82 24.36
CA GLY A 868 -19.35 -3.95 25.19
C GLY A 868 -19.49 -3.68 26.68
N ALA A 869 -19.53 -2.41 27.12
CA ALA A 869 -19.76 -2.09 28.53
C ALA A 869 -21.18 -2.45 28.98
N ALA A 870 -21.28 -3.24 30.05
CA ALA A 870 -22.57 -3.65 30.60
C ALA A 870 -23.38 -2.46 31.15
N VAL A 871 -24.63 -2.35 30.71
CA VAL A 871 -25.60 -1.31 31.14
C VAL A 871 -26.29 -1.69 32.46
N ALA A 872 -26.23 -2.97 32.85
CA ALA A 872 -26.74 -3.50 34.11
C ALA A 872 -25.61 -4.12 34.95
N SER A 873 -25.64 -3.92 36.27
CA SER A 873 -24.67 -4.52 37.18
C SER A 873 -24.87 -6.03 37.32
N THR A 874 -23.79 -6.80 37.10
CA THR A 874 -23.80 -8.24 37.36
C THR A 874 -23.51 -8.52 38.83
N THR A 875 -24.41 -9.28 39.47
CA THR A 875 -24.32 -10.06 40.73
C THR A 875 -23.66 -9.53 42.02
N PHE A 876 -22.81 -8.48 42.05
CA PHE A 876 -22.01 -8.11 43.24
C PHE A 876 -22.10 -6.65 43.74
N GLY A 877 -22.80 -5.73 43.07
CA GLY A 877 -22.98 -4.35 43.53
C GLY A 877 -24.39 -4.07 44.06
N ALA A 878 -24.53 -3.69 45.34
CA ALA A 878 -25.80 -3.54 46.04
C ALA A 878 -26.16 -2.09 46.38
N THR A 879 -26.71 -1.36 45.41
CA THR A 879 -27.56 -0.17 45.62
C THR A 879 -28.80 -0.29 44.72
N ALA A 880 -29.90 0.40 45.07
CA ALA A 880 -31.27 0.06 44.65
C ALA A 880 -31.62 0.27 43.17
N GLY A 881 -30.68 0.63 42.30
CA GLY A 881 -30.95 0.99 40.89
C GLY A 881 -29.91 0.48 39.90
N GLY A 882 -29.47 -0.77 40.01
CA GLY A 882 -28.33 -1.36 39.27
C GLY A 882 -28.37 -1.33 37.73
N HIS A 883 -29.36 -0.68 37.11
CA HIS A 883 -29.47 -0.46 35.68
C HIS A 883 -29.21 1.02 35.35
N ALA A 884 -28.37 1.34 34.36
CA ALA A 884 -27.95 2.69 34.02
C ALA A 884 -29.13 3.67 33.77
N LEU A 885 -30.18 3.23 33.08
CA LEU A 885 -31.40 4.04 32.85
C LEU A 885 -32.11 4.43 34.17
N VAL A 886 -32.10 3.56 35.18
CA VAL A 886 -32.70 3.87 36.49
C VAL A 886 -31.83 4.84 37.27
N GLN A 887 -30.50 4.65 37.24
CA GLN A 887 -29.56 5.59 37.84
C GLN A 887 -29.72 7.00 37.26
N LEU A 888 -29.87 7.13 35.93
CA LEU A 888 -30.16 8.41 35.29
C LEU A 888 -31.54 8.97 35.65
N CYS A 889 -32.57 8.13 35.79
CA CYS A 889 -33.91 8.59 36.17
C CYS A 889 -33.93 9.28 37.54
N ASP A 890 -33.15 8.75 38.49
CA ASP A 890 -33.09 9.21 39.88
C ASP A 890 -32.28 10.51 40.07
N LEU A 891 -31.59 11.00 39.03
CA LEU A 891 -30.85 12.27 39.08
C LEU A 891 -31.81 13.46 39.12
N ASP A 892 -31.59 14.40 40.05
CA ASP A 892 -32.35 15.66 40.14
C ASP A 892 -31.91 16.68 39.08
N VAL A 893 -32.02 16.29 37.80
CA VAL A 893 -31.63 17.04 36.60
C VAL A 893 -32.83 17.10 35.63
N ASP A 894 -32.90 18.18 34.84
CA ASP A 894 -33.93 18.36 33.83
C ASP A 894 -33.83 17.31 32.72
N GLU A 895 -34.99 16.84 32.25
CA GLU A 895 -35.08 15.76 31.26
C GLU A 895 -34.35 16.09 29.95
N ALA A 896 -34.32 17.37 29.54
CA ALA A 896 -33.60 17.82 28.35
C ALA A 896 -32.08 17.62 28.42
N GLU A 897 -31.47 17.61 29.61
CA GLU A 897 -30.04 17.34 29.79
C GLU A 897 -29.75 15.83 29.84
N LEU A 898 -30.74 15.01 30.21
CA LEU A 898 -30.62 13.56 30.33
C LEU A 898 -31.03 12.83 29.04
N GLU A 899 -31.87 13.45 28.20
CA GLU A 899 -32.36 12.90 26.94
C GLU A 899 -31.24 12.41 26.01
N PRO A 900 -30.13 13.16 25.80
CA PRO A 900 -29.01 12.68 24.99
C PRO A 900 -28.33 11.43 25.58
N LEU A 901 -28.32 11.29 26.91
CA LEU A 901 -27.73 10.16 27.63
C LEU A 901 -28.63 8.92 27.53
N TYR A 902 -29.94 9.09 27.62
CA TYR A 902 -30.91 8.02 27.38
C TYR A 902 -30.82 7.50 25.96
N ALA A 903 -30.83 8.39 24.97
CA ALA A 903 -30.70 8.04 23.57
C ALA A 903 -29.39 7.29 23.31
N ALA A 904 -28.28 7.74 23.90
CA ALA A 904 -26.99 7.07 23.79
C ALA A 904 -26.98 5.62 24.31
N ILE A 905 -27.60 5.35 25.48
CA ILE A 905 -27.75 3.97 26.01
C ILE A 905 -28.61 3.14 25.06
N LEU A 906 -29.74 3.69 24.64
CA LEU A 906 -30.75 2.96 23.86
C LEU A 906 -30.28 2.67 22.43
N ASP A 907 -29.59 3.60 21.78
CA ASP A 907 -29.00 3.42 20.45
C ASP A 907 -27.93 2.34 20.46
N GLY A 908 -27.07 2.31 21.48
CA GLY A 908 -26.04 1.28 21.64
C GLY A 908 -26.61 -0.14 21.89
N LEU A 909 -27.88 -0.23 22.30
CA LEU A 909 -28.60 -1.50 22.53
C LEU A 909 -29.47 -1.93 21.33
N ARG A 910 -29.57 -1.12 20.28
CA ARG A 910 -30.27 -1.48 19.03
C ARG A 910 -29.37 -2.39 18.17
N PRO A 911 -29.92 -3.38 17.44
CA PRO A 911 -29.13 -4.16 16.51
C PRO A 911 -28.56 -3.22 15.45
N GLN A 912 -27.22 -3.18 15.32
CA GLN A 912 -26.63 -2.61 14.12
C GLN A 912 -27.07 -3.51 12.96
N THR A 913 -27.98 -3.03 12.12
CA THR A 913 -28.06 -3.53 10.77
C THR A 913 -26.69 -3.26 10.17
N LYS A 914 -25.90 -4.32 10.02
CA LYS A 914 -24.70 -4.28 9.18
C LYS A 914 -25.09 -3.51 7.90
N PRO A 915 -24.39 -2.41 7.55
CA PRO A 915 -24.32 -2.04 6.14
C PRO A 915 -23.94 -3.33 5.39
N GLU A 916 -24.51 -3.56 4.21
CA GLU A 916 -24.07 -4.62 3.32
C GLU A 916 -22.54 -4.66 3.38
N GLU A 917 -22.00 -5.81 3.79
CA GLU A 917 -20.56 -6.02 3.84
C GLU A 917 -20.04 -5.76 2.44
N GLU A 918 -19.44 -4.58 2.24
CA GLU A 918 -18.20 -4.53 1.48
C GLU A 918 -17.33 -5.67 2.04
N PRO A 919 -16.76 -6.52 1.17
CA PRO A 919 -15.99 -7.66 1.62
C PRO A 919 -14.94 -7.15 2.58
N SER A 920 -14.94 -7.71 3.81
CA SER A 920 -13.94 -7.40 4.80
C SER A 920 -12.56 -7.57 4.16
N SER A 921 -11.85 -6.46 3.92
CA SER A 921 -10.41 -6.48 3.74
C SER A 921 -9.86 -7.24 4.94
N GLY A 922 -9.26 -8.41 4.68
CA GLY A 922 -8.82 -9.33 5.71
C GLY A 922 -8.01 -8.59 6.75
N GLY A 923 -8.60 -8.41 7.94
CA GLY A 923 -7.92 -7.86 9.09
C GLY A 923 -6.80 -8.81 9.46
N ASP A 924 -5.58 -8.37 9.20
CA ASP A 924 -4.30 -8.78 9.74
C ASP A 924 -4.38 -9.70 10.98
N GLU A 925 -4.48 -11.01 10.72
CA GLU A 925 -3.94 -12.03 11.63
C GLU A 925 -2.40 -11.90 11.77
N THR A 926 -1.77 -11.04 10.97
CA THR A 926 -0.36 -10.65 11.05
C THR A 926 -0.07 -9.79 12.28
N GLY A 927 -1.00 -8.94 12.77
CA GLY A 927 -0.73 -8.05 13.92
C GLY A 927 -0.50 -8.80 15.24
N ASP A 928 -1.32 -9.82 15.52
CA ASP A 928 -1.13 -10.70 16.68
C ASP A 928 0.05 -11.68 16.48
N ARG A 929 0.38 -12.00 15.22
CA ARG A 929 1.52 -12.86 14.86
C ARG A 929 2.84 -12.10 14.94
N GLU A 930 2.88 -10.83 14.56
CA GLU A 930 4.00 -9.90 14.68
C GLU A 930 4.27 -9.55 16.15
N LEU A 931 3.22 -9.38 16.97
CA LEU A 931 3.37 -9.19 18.41
C LEU A 931 3.98 -10.44 19.09
N MET A 932 3.57 -11.64 18.67
CA MET A 932 4.15 -12.91 19.13
C MET A 932 5.58 -13.13 18.58
N GLN A 933 5.86 -12.72 17.34
CA GLN A 933 7.20 -12.77 16.71
C GLN A 933 8.17 -11.78 17.39
N MET A 934 7.68 -10.62 17.82
CA MET A 934 8.45 -9.61 18.54
C MET A 934 8.83 -10.06 19.97
N ILE A 935 8.00 -10.92 20.59
CA ILE A 935 8.33 -11.60 21.85
C ILE A 935 9.35 -12.74 21.62
N ASP A 936 9.31 -13.40 20.46
CA ASP A 936 10.23 -14.49 20.06
C ASP A 936 11.69 -13.98 19.85
N ASP A 937 11.87 -12.68 19.64
CA ASP A 937 13.16 -12.05 19.29
C ASP A 937 13.97 -11.49 20.46
N THR A 938 13.43 -11.51 21.68
CA THR A 938 14.00 -10.77 22.82
C THR A 938 14.39 -11.61 24.04
N LEU A 939 14.07 -12.91 24.09
CA LEU A 939 14.22 -13.74 25.31
C LEU A 939 15.15 -14.97 25.14
N PRO A 940 15.97 -15.33 26.15
CA PRO A 940 16.77 -16.56 26.15
C PRO A 940 15.89 -17.83 26.05
N PRO A 941 16.36 -18.93 25.41
CA PRO A 941 15.54 -20.14 25.15
C PRO A 941 14.90 -20.77 26.40
N GLU A 942 15.55 -20.65 27.55
CA GLU A 942 15.06 -21.17 28.84
C GLU A 942 13.92 -20.31 29.43
N GLU A 943 13.91 -19.01 29.15
CA GLU A 943 12.88 -18.08 29.60
C GLU A 943 11.67 -18.09 28.65
N PHE A 944 11.91 -18.27 27.34
CA PHE A 944 10.88 -18.55 26.34
C PHE A 944 10.17 -19.88 26.60
N SER A 945 10.89 -20.95 26.91
CA SER A 945 10.26 -22.23 27.27
C SER A 945 9.41 -22.13 28.54
N ARG A 946 9.80 -21.23 29.46
CA ARG A 946 9.05 -20.96 30.70
C ARG A 946 7.82 -20.09 30.46
N LEU A 947 7.92 -19.07 29.59
CA LEU A 947 6.82 -18.21 29.18
C LEU A 947 5.85 -18.93 28.25
N ARG A 948 6.32 -19.82 27.38
CA ARG A 948 5.49 -20.71 26.55
C ARG A 948 4.77 -21.75 27.41
N ALA A 949 5.42 -22.33 28.42
CA ALA A 949 4.73 -23.19 29.38
C ALA A 949 3.72 -22.41 30.23
N GLN A 950 4.00 -21.15 30.60
CA GLN A 950 3.05 -20.26 31.27
C GLN A 950 1.92 -19.77 30.35
N ALA A 951 2.18 -19.61 29.06
CA ALA A 951 1.21 -19.23 28.04
C ALA A 951 0.36 -20.43 27.61
N GLU A 952 0.91 -21.65 27.59
CA GLU A 952 0.16 -22.89 27.38
C GLU A 952 -0.70 -23.20 28.62
N ASP A 953 -0.21 -23.00 29.84
CA ASP A 953 -1.04 -23.07 31.06
C ASP A 953 -2.10 -21.94 31.08
N ALA A 954 -1.76 -20.71 30.68
CA ALA A 954 -2.71 -19.60 30.58
C ALA A 954 -3.67 -19.72 29.39
N ALA A 955 -3.31 -20.45 28.32
CA ALA A 955 -4.17 -20.77 27.19
C ALA A 955 -5.05 -21.99 27.48
N VAL A 956 -4.65 -22.90 28.37
CA VAL A 956 -5.53 -23.95 28.91
C VAL A 956 -6.53 -23.33 29.90
N ASP A 957 -6.09 -22.42 30.78
CA ASP A 957 -6.98 -21.63 31.64
C ASP A 957 -7.87 -20.66 30.83
N SER A 958 -7.35 -20.06 29.74
CA SER A 958 -8.14 -19.22 28.84
C SER A 958 -9.03 -20.04 27.91
N ALA A 959 -8.67 -21.26 27.50
CA ALA A 959 -9.56 -22.11 26.69
C ALA A 959 -10.65 -22.75 27.55
N GLU A 960 -10.41 -23.01 28.85
CA GLU A 960 -11.47 -23.31 29.82
C GLU A 960 -12.33 -22.08 30.10
N ALA A 961 -11.74 -20.88 30.21
CA ALA A 961 -12.49 -19.62 30.34
C ALA A 961 -13.25 -19.22 29.06
N THR A 962 -12.75 -19.54 27.85
CA THR A 962 -13.40 -19.24 26.57
C THR A 962 -14.47 -20.28 26.24
N ARG A 963 -14.33 -21.52 26.73
CA ARG A 963 -15.45 -22.48 26.74
C ARG A 963 -16.55 -22.10 27.72
N GLU A 964 -16.23 -21.40 28.81
CA GLU A 964 -17.22 -20.81 29.72
C GLU A 964 -17.70 -19.41 29.28
N ALA A 965 -16.97 -18.72 28.38
CA ALA A 965 -17.32 -17.39 27.84
C ALA A 965 -18.00 -17.42 26.46
N SER A 966 -18.23 -18.60 25.87
CA SER A 966 -19.23 -18.77 24.81
C SER A 966 -20.65 -18.76 25.40
N ALA A 967 -20.96 -17.68 26.14
CA ALA A 967 -22.33 -17.24 26.33
C ALA A 967 -22.75 -16.50 25.05
N PRO A 968 -24.00 -16.64 24.60
CA PRO A 968 -24.46 -15.90 23.43
C PRO A 968 -24.31 -14.40 23.68
N ALA A 969 -24.08 -13.62 22.61
CA ALA A 969 -24.27 -12.18 22.60
C ALA A 969 -25.45 -11.81 23.51
N GLU A 970 -25.27 -10.84 24.42
CA GLU A 970 -26.33 -10.44 25.35
C GLU A 970 -27.66 -10.33 24.58
N PRO A 971 -28.75 -10.93 25.09
CA PRO A 971 -30.03 -10.82 24.43
C PRO A 971 -30.43 -9.34 24.38
N LEU A 972 -31.17 -8.97 23.33
CA LEU A 972 -31.93 -7.72 23.24
C LEU A 972 -32.31 -7.18 24.62
N LEU A 973 -32.20 -5.86 24.84
CA LEU A 973 -32.86 -5.23 25.98
C LEU A 973 -34.37 -5.54 25.90
N ASP A 974 -34.81 -6.60 26.57
CA ASP A 974 -36.22 -6.88 26.78
C ASP A 974 -36.71 -5.87 27.81
N VAL A 975 -37.27 -4.78 27.31
CA VAL A 975 -37.84 -3.69 28.13
C VAL A 975 -38.94 -4.16 29.07
N HIS A 976 -39.46 -5.39 28.90
CA HIS A 976 -40.42 -6.05 29.78
C HIS A 976 -39.77 -7.08 30.74
N ALA A 977 -38.50 -7.43 30.55
CA ALA A 977 -37.81 -8.33 31.46
C ALA A 977 -37.54 -7.65 32.82
N PRO A 978 -37.62 -8.39 33.93
CA PRO A 978 -37.24 -7.90 35.25
C PRO A 978 -35.75 -7.49 35.28
N ALA A 979 -35.48 -6.19 35.29
CA ALA A 979 -34.12 -5.65 35.35
C ALA A 979 -33.76 -5.09 36.74
N LEU A 980 -34.76 -4.90 37.60
CA LEU A 980 -34.60 -4.35 38.94
C LEU A 980 -34.73 -5.42 40.03
N ARG A 981 -34.10 -5.17 41.18
CA ARG A 981 -34.08 -6.09 42.33
C ARG A 981 -35.46 -6.37 42.92
N ASP A 982 -36.40 -5.47 42.73
CA ASP A 982 -37.80 -5.62 43.16
C ASP A 982 -38.67 -6.38 42.13
N GLY A 983 -38.06 -6.84 41.03
CA GLY A 983 -38.71 -7.62 39.99
C GLY A 983 -39.42 -6.78 38.91
N ARG A 984 -39.33 -5.44 38.98
CA ARG A 984 -39.87 -4.56 37.93
C ARG A 984 -38.97 -4.52 36.71
N SER A 985 -39.57 -4.31 35.54
CA SER A 985 -38.85 -3.94 34.33
C SER A 985 -38.46 -2.46 34.34
N VAL A 986 -37.52 -2.05 33.47
CA VAL A 986 -37.16 -0.63 33.31
C VAL A 986 -38.37 0.19 32.84
N LEU A 987 -39.18 -0.37 31.93
CA LEU A 987 -40.39 0.27 31.44
C LEU A 987 -41.42 0.49 32.56
N ASP A 988 -41.64 -0.53 33.41
CA ASP A 988 -42.57 -0.42 34.54
C ASP A 988 -42.13 0.69 35.50
N TYR A 989 -40.82 0.75 35.83
CA TYR A 989 -40.25 1.78 36.68
C TYR A 989 -40.51 3.20 36.17
N VAL A 990 -40.23 3.45 34.88
CA VAL A 990 -40.40 4.77 34.27
C VAL A 990 -41.90 5.12 34.15
N SER A 991 -42.76 4.15 33.86
CA SER A 991 -44.21 4.35 33.69
C SER A 991 -44.95 4.73 34.97
N GLU A 992 -44.45 4.31 36.15
CA GLU A 992 -45.01 4.70 37.44
C GLU A 992 -44.85 6.21 37.73
N GLY A 993 -43.84 6.85 37.11
CA GLY A 993 -43.64 8.30 37.12
C GLY A 993 -43.37 8.93 38.50
N SER A 994 -43.10 8.13 39.54
CA SER A 994 -42.90 8.59 40.92
C SER A 994 -41.41 8.59 41.28
N PHE A 995 -40.69 9.63 40.87
CA PHE A 995 -39.26 9.81 41.16
C PHE A 995 -39.03 10.65 42.43
N PRO A 996 -37.90 10.48 43.15
CA PRO A 996 -37.62 11.19 44.41
C PRO A 996 -37.64 12.73 44.34
N HIS A 997 -37.55 13.30 43.14
CA HIS A 997 -37.44 14.73 42.85
C HIS A 997 -38.65 15.31 42.09
N ASP A 998 -39.73 14.55 41.89
CA ASP A 998 -40.97 14.99 41.21
C ASP A 998 -40.77 15.56 39.77
N ARG A 999 -39.67 15.22 39.07
CA ARG A 999 -39.44 15.65 37.68
C ARG A 999 -39.98 14.62 36.68
N SER A 1000 -40.44 15.10 35.52
CA SER A 1000 -40.92 14.27 34.40
C SER A 1000 -39.80 13.43 33.76
N ARG A 1001 -40.16 12.23 33.27
CA ARG A 1001 -39.37 11.33 32.41
C ARG A 1001 -40.18 10.87 31.19
N ALA A 1002 -41.00 11.77 30.65
CA ALA A 1002 -41.97 11.47 29.59
C ALA A 1002 -41.32 11.20 28.22
N GLY A 1003 -40.19 11.84 27.93
CA GLY A 1003 -39.37 11.58 26.75
C GLY A 1003 -38.71 10.21 26.80
N LEU A 1004 -38.13 9.83 27.94
CA LEU A 1004 -37.60 8.46 28.12
C LEU A 1004 -38.71 7.41 27.99
N LEU A 1005 -39.88 7.65 28.59
CA LEU A 1005 -41.04 6.77 28.45
C LEU A 1005 -41.46 6.60 26.99
N SER A 1006 -41.40 7.68 26.19
CA SER A 1006 -41.68 7.63 24.75
C SER A 1006 -40.66 6.77 23.99
N LEU A 1007 -39.36 6.94 24.28
CA LEU A 1007 -38.29 6.16 23.64
C LEU A 1007 -38.36 4.67 24.00
N LEU A 1008 -38.65 4.34 25.25
CA LEU A 1008 -38.84 2.96 25.70
C LEU A 1008 -40.11 2.33 25.10
N ALA A 1009 -41.18 3.11 24.94
CA ALA A 1009 -42.40 2.63 24.28
C ALA A 1009 -42.21 2.39 22.78
N GLU A 1010 -41.38 3.19 22.11
CA GLU A 1010 -40.99 3.01 20.71
C GLU A 1010 -40.10 1.77 20.53
N LEU A 1011 -39.16 1.51 21.45
CA LEU A 1011 -38.37 0.27 21.45
C LEU A 1011 -39.17 -0.99 21.80
N ALA A 1012 -40.25 -0.85 22.57
CA ALA A 1012 -41.17 -1.94 22.91
C ALA A 1012 -42.13 -2.31 21.75
N SER A 1013 -42.31 -1.40 20.78
CA SER A 1013 -43.22 -1.55 19.64
C SER A 1013 -42.51 -2.10 18.42
#